data_AF-M0I4W8-F1
#
_entry.id   AF-M0I4W8-F1
#
_cell.length_a   1.000
_cell.length_b   1.000
_cell.length_c   1.000
_cell.angle_alpha   90.00
_cell.angle_beta   90.00
_cell.angle_gamma   90.00
#
_symmetry.space_group_name_H-M   'P 1'
#
loop_
_entity.id
_entity.type
_entity.pdbx_description
1 polymer ?
#
loop_
_entity_poly.entity_id
_entity_poly.type
_entity_poly.pdbx_seq_one_letter_code
_entity_poly.pdbx_strand_id
1 'polypeptide(L)'
;MNDSAYTTDPTAAAQRDRDLDDPMVTVENLKKHFPLFEGILQKKAGEVRAVDGVSFSIAEGETFGLVGESGSGKTTTGRSMLRLTEPTSGRVEIDGQNVVDLSDGELKRFRRNMQIVHQDPSSSLNPRHRVKSIIEAPLKIHDYGDSEARLERVEELLDMVDLPREFMYRYPGQLSGGQKQRVGIARAVALNPKFVVLDEPTSALDVSVQARIINILEEIQEEFGITYLFITHDLSLLKNVADRIGVMYLGRLVEVGDVDSVFGSPQHPYSRALLSAISTISEEDELAKPDRITLDGEVPDPREKPSGCAFRSRCAHEFDACAVEEPDLYERGPDQVSRCFLQTTGSRKARSGNDRRARGAPRRPPAGAAEPPVDRRTAPVVRVRPGGVQGRPAGVFGLRPAVPRRRGLRHGRGEIGRTVRIDGPRPDVPPARGGHEATPGAGDRDASQRRQTAAERLPQRDGRRRRHPRGTPMTTDDTRTITAEWVEDIAVGGAVLGGGGGGSLAKGIEFGELAVEYGRPTIVSVADLDPTDVVLTVSGVGAPAATESHVDPADYVRAVELLVDRLAADGTTVGALMTNEMGGFATVNGLLQSAVTGLPLVDAACNGRAHPTGPMGSIGLSQDAESVQAAVGGVPGTAARLETVVEAELGTAASLVRHAAEDAGGLVAVARNPVPASYAEANAALDTYDRAEAVGRAVRLADDGRDAADRVADVLGGEVSLVGPVESFALETTGGFDVGEVEIEGRELTFWNEYMTLELDGERLATFPDLITTLDAETGMPVSTAELAEGRSVAVVVAPAANLSLGAGMADPALFDPVEQAVGKAVKSHVFN
;
A
#
# COMPACT_ATOMS: atom_id res chain seq x y z
N MET A 1 -19.45 -42.24 -26.90
CA MET A 1 -20.12 -41.58 -28.03
C MET A 1 -20.72 -40.31 -27.46
N ASN A 2 -20.14 -39.12 -27.56
CA ASN A 2 -19.11 -38.58 -28.44
C ASN A 2 -18.18 -37.70 -27.60
N ASP A 3 -16.88 -38.00 -27.61
CA ASP A 3 -15.82 -37.11 -27.11
C ASP A 3 -15.51 -36.10 -28.22
N SER A 4 -15.44 -34.80 -27.88
CA SER A 4 -14.73 -33.82 -28.71
C SER A 4 -14.01 -32.86 -27.78
N ALA A 5 -12.72 -33.13 -27.61
CA ALA A 5 -11.77 -32.27 -26.94
C ALA A 5 -11.59 -30.97 -27.73
N TYR A 6 -11.70 -29.83 -27.06
CA TYR A 6 -11.12 -28.57 -27.53
C TYR A 6 -9.64 -28.60 -27.16
N THR A 7 -8.82 -28.98 -28.14
CA THR A 7 -7.38 -28.72 -28.12
C THR A 7 -7.20 -27.39 -28.83
N THR A 8 -6.91 -26.31 -28.09
CA THR A 8 -6.45 -25.05 -28.67
C THR A 8 -4.96 -25.20 -28.97
N ASP A 9 -4.66 -25.18 -30.26
CA ASP A 9 -3.32 -25.25 -30.84
C ASP A 9 -2.58 -23.90 -30.61
N PRO A 10 -1.40 -23.86 -29.97
CA PRO A 10 -0.67 -22.61 -29.70
C PRO A 10 -0.02 -21.98 -30.95
N THR A 11 -0.17 -22.57 -32.13
CA THR A 11 0.52 -22.08 -33.35
C THR A 11 -0.33 -21.19 -34.25
N ALA A 12 -1.58 -20.87 -33.87
CA ALA A 12 -2.46 -19.99 -34.66
C ALA A 12 -2.31 -18.48 -34.37
N ALA A 13 -1.46 -18.08 -33.41
CA ALA A 13 -1.20 -16.67 -33.08
C ALA A 13 -0.01 -16.06 -33.84
N ALA A 14 0.72 -16.85 -34.63
CA ALA A 14 1.88 -16.41 -35.38
C ALA A 14 1.53 -16.26 -36.87
N GLN A 15 0.89 -15.14 -37.24
CA GLN A 15 0.87 -14.51 -38.58
C GLN A 15 -0.32 -13.55 -38.68
N ARG A 16 -0.15 -12.32 -38.20
CA ARG A 16 -0.82 -11.15 -38.79
C ARG A 16 0.30 -10.21 -39.22
N ASP A 17 0.68 -10.28 -40.49
CA ASP A 17 1.31 -9.16 -41.19
C ASP A 17 0.38 -7.96 -40.97
N ARG A 18 0.72 -7.06 -40.04
CA ARG A 18 0.01 -5.78 -39.87
C ARG A 18 0.69 -4.80 -40.83
N ASP A 19 0.09 -4.59 -41.99
CA ASP A 19 0.56 -3.62 -42.98
C ASP A 19 0.65 -2.22 -42.35
N LEU A 20 1.87 -1.73 -42.13
CA LEU A 20 2.18 -0.37 -41.67
C LEU A 20 1.87 0.73 -42.71
N ASP A 21 1.28 0.36 -43.85
CA ASP A 21 1.05 1.25 -45.00
C ASP A 21 -0.14 2.20 -44.80
N ASP A 22 -1.05 1.94 -43.85
CA ASP A 22 -2.15 2.86 -43.49
C ASP A 22 -2.42 2.88 -41.96
N PRO A 23 -1.63 3.63 -41.17
CA PRO A 23 -1.77 3.67 -39.72
C PRO A 23 -3.01 4.44 -39.26
N MET A 24 -3.71 3.89 -38.26
CA MET A 24 -4.86 4.54 -37.60
C MET A 24 -4.48 5.87 -36.94
N VAL A 25 -3.27 5.98 -36.40
CA VAL A 25 -2.72 7.21 -35.84
C VAL A 25 -1.33 7.48 -36.40
N THR A 26 -1.09 8.70 -36.87
CA THR A 26 0.24 9.19 -37.25
C THR A 26 0.57 10.47 -36.51
N VAL A 27 1.70 10.47 -35.80
CA VAL A 27 2.24 11.63 -35.09
C VAL A 27 3.58 12.00 -35.75
N GLU A 28 3.69 13.24 -36.23
CA GLU A 28 4.90 13.74 -36.88
C GLU A 28 5.41 15.00 -36.17
N ASN A 29 6.63 14.91 -35.63
CA ASN A 29 7.38 16.02 -35.06
C ASN A 29 6.55 16.85 -34.07
N LEU A 30 5.76 16.17 -33.23
CA LEU A 30 4.90 16.78 -32.24
C LEU A 30 5.75 17.51 -31.20
N LYS A 31 5.43 18.77 -30.95
CA LYS A 31 6.06 19.60 -29.93
C LYS A 31 5.02 20.24 -29.04
N LYS A 32 5.30 20.26 -27.75
CA LYS A 32 4.57 21.06 -26.77
C LYS A 32 5.56 21.72 -25.82
N HIS A 33 5.69 23.02 -25.96
CA HIS A 33 6.53 23.88 -25.13
C HIS A 33 5.64 24.81 -24.31
N PHE A 34 5.82 24.82 -23.00
CA PHE A 34 5.08 25.67 -22.07
C PHE A 34 5.90 26.93 -21.76
N PRO A 35 5.39 28.14 -22.05
CA PRO A 35 6.10 29.37 -21.71
C PRO A 35 6.18 29.54 -20.19
N LEU A 36 7.33 29.98 -19.70
CA LEU A 36 7.52 30.39 -18.31
C LEU A 36 7.51 31.92 -18.24
N PHE A 37 6.81 32.46 -17.25
CA PHE A 37 6.70 33.89 -17.01
C PHE A 37 7.26 34.24 -15.63
N GLU A 38 8.05 35.31 -15.53
CA GLU A 38 8.61 35.83 -14.28
C GLU A 38 8.22 37.28 -14.00
N GLY A 39 8.16 37.61 -12.71
CA GLY A 39 7.92 38.96 -12.18
C GLY A 39 6.47 39.43 -12.28
N ILE A 40 6.19 40.58 -11.65
CA ILE A 40 4.85 41.20 -11.58
C ILE A 40 4.31 41.59 -12.98
N LEU A 41 5.21 41.79 -13.95
CA LEU A 41 4.88 42.11 -15.34
C LEU A 41 4.75 40.89 -16.26
N GLN A 42 4.79 39.65 -15.72
CA GLN A 42 4.70 38.38 -16.46
C GLN A 42 5.54 38.35 -17.75
N LYS A 43 6.84 38.67 -17.66
CA LYS A 43 7.74 38.62 -18.83
C LYS A 43 8.14 37.16 -19.11
N LYS A 44 8.16 36.75 -20.39
CA LYS A 44 8.60 35.39 -20.78
C LYS A 44 10.08 35.21 -20.40
N ALA A 45 10.34 34.34 -19.43
CA ALA A 45 11.67 34.05 -18.87
C ALA A 45 12.30 32.78 -19.47
N GLY A 46 11.49 31.90 -20.06
CA GLY A 46 11.95 30.66 -20.66
C GLY A 46 10.80 29.83 -21.21
N GLU A 47 11.06 28.55 -21.48
CA GLU A 47 10.04 27.57 -21.84
C GLU A 47 10.43 26.17 -21.35
N VAL A 48 9.44 25.40 -20.90
CA VAL A 48 9.59 23.97 -20.60
C VAL A 48 9.22 23.19 -21.85
N ARG A 49 10.17 22.46 -22.42
CA ARG A 49 9.95 21.64 -23.62
C ARG A 49 9.45 20.24 -23.25
N ALA A 50 8.19 20.16 -22.81
CA ALA A 50 7.58 18.92 -22.32
C ALA A 50 7.46 17.83 -23.40
N VAL A 51 7.23 18.20 -24.66
CA VAL A 51 7.32 17.32 -25.83
C VAL A 51 8.13 18.04 -26.90
N ASP A 52 9.15 17.39 -27.44
CA ASP A 52 10.19 18.06 -28.23
C ASP A 52 10.61 17.26 -29.48
N GLY A 53 9.65 17.03 -30.38
CA GLY A 53 9.89 16.39 -31.68
C GLY A 53 9.63 14.89 -31.64
N VAL A 54 8.48 14.51 -31.10
CA VAL A 54 8.03 13.12 -31.02
C VAL A 54 7.35 12.71 -32.32
N SER A 55 7.75 11.57 -32.89
CA SER A 55 7.15 10.98 -34.09
C SER A 55 6.97 9.48 -33.92
N PHE A 56 5.79 8.96 -34.25
CA PHE A 56 5.47 7.53 -34.24
C PHE A 56 4.12 7.29 -34.96
N SER A 57 3.82 6.04 -35.26
CA SER A 57 2.53 5.59 -35.81
C SER A 57 1.97 4.44 -34.98
N ILE A 58 0.63 4.32 -34.97
CA ILE A 58 -0.14 3.24 -34.34
C ILE A 58 -1.09 2.67 -35.40
N ALA A 59 -1.02 1.37 -35.65
CA ALA A 59 -1.91 0.64 -36.54
C ALA A 59 -3.31 0.48 -35.92
N GLU A 60 -4.30 0.14 -36.75
CA GLU A 60 -5.66 -0.13 -36.28
C GLU A 60 -5.69 -1.35 -35.34
N GLY A 61 -6.32 -1.18 -34.17
CA GLY A 61 -6.41 -2.20 -33.14
C GLY A 61 -5.09 -2.49 -32.42
N GLU A 62 -4.04 -1.68 -32.65
CA GLU A 62 -2.77 -1.80 -31.94
C GLU A 62 -2.83 -1.13 -30.57
N THR A 63 -2.17 -1.75 -29.58
CA THR A 63 -1.84 -1.10 -28.31
C THR A 63 -0.39 -0.63 -28.35
N PHE A 64 -0.20 0.69 -28.51
CA PHE A 64 1.12 1.32 -28.44
C PHE A 64 1.39 1.82 -27.01
N GLY A 65 2.38 1.22 -26.35
CA GLY A 65 2.85 1.60 -25.03
C GLY A 65 3.75 2.84 -25.07
N LEU A 66 3.55 3.80 -24.17
CA LEU A 66 4.43 4.95 -23.99
C LEU A 66 4.92 4.99 -22.53
N VAL A 67 6.24 4.87 -22.34
CA VAL A 67 6.85 4.69 -21.02
C VAL A 67 8.02 5.65 -20.76
N GLY A 68 8.38 5.84 -19.49
CA GLY A 68 9.47 6.71 -19.05
C GLY A 68 9.26 7.18 -17.61
N GLU A 69 10.31 7.70 -16.97
CA GLU A 69 10.24 8.29 -15.62
C GLU A 69 9.15 9.37 -15.52
N SER A 70 8.70 9.69 -14.31
CA SER A 70 7.77 10.80 -14.06
C SER A 70 8.33 12.11 -14.63
N GLY A 71 7.46 12.94 -15.22
CA GLY A 71 7.87 14.19 -15.87
C GLY A 71 8.56 14.07 -17.24
N SER A 72 8.67 12.87 -17.82
CA SER A 72 9.27 12.65 -19.15
C SER A 72 8.44 13.20 -20.33
N GLY A 73 7.15 13.51 -20.14
CA GLY A 73 6.28 14.13 -21.15
C GLY A 73 5.16 13.23 -21.72
N LYS A 74 4.95 12.03 -21.16
CA LYS A 74 3.97 11.03 -21.65
C LYS A 74 2.53 11.56 -21.70
N THR A 75 1.99 11.98 -20.56
CA THR A 75 0.65 12.60 -20.43
C THR A 75 0.49 13.83 -21.33
N THR A 76 1.54 14.65 -21.46
CA THR A 76 1.50 15.82 -22.35
C THR A 76 1.38 15.40 -23.82
N THR A 77 2.06 14.32 -24.22
CA THR A 77 1.97 13.75 -25.57
C THR A 77 0.54 13.31 -25.88
N GLY A 78 -0.06 12.47 -25.03
CA GLY A 78 -1.44 12.00 -25.22
C GLY A 78 -2.46 13.14 -25.25
N ARG A 79 -2.36 14.11 -24.32
CA ARG A 79 -3.25 15.28 -24.29
C ARG A 79 -3.09 16.20 -25.50
N SER A 80 -1.87 16.31 -26.04
CA SER A 80 -1.62 17.09 -27.26
C SER A 80 -2.12 16.39 -28.52
N MET A 81 -2.08 15.06 -28.59
CA MET A 81 -2.68 14.30 -29.69
C MET A 81 -4.19 14.50 -29.78
N LEU A 82 -4.88 14.50 -28.64
CA LEU A 82 -6.32 14.75 -28.56
C LEU A 82 -6.71 16.24 -28.61
N ARG A 83 -5.72 17.13 -28.73
CA ARG A 83 -5.88 18.59 -28.68
C ARG A 83 -6.69 19.05 -27.44
N LEU A 84 -6.49 18.35 -26.32
CA LEU A 84 -6.85 18.81 -24.97
C LEU A 84 -5.81 19.81 -24.45
N THR A 85 -4.63 19.80 -25.06
CA THR A 85 -3.57 20.78 -24.84
C THR A 85 -2.98 21.14 -26.19
N GLU A 86 -3.17 22.40 -26.62
CA GLU A 86 -2.79 22.85 -27.96
C GLU A 86 -1.30 22.57 -28.23
N PRO A 87 -0.95 21.78 -29.27
CA PRO A 87 0.42 21.58 -29.68
C PRO A 87 1.11 22.90 -30.03
N THR A 88 2.41 23.01 -29.76
CA THR A 88 3.22 24.12 -30.24
C THR A 88 3.49 23.99 -31.75
N SER A 89 3.74 22.77 -32.21
CA SER A 89 3.89 22.43 -33.63
C SER A 89 3.80 20.92 -33.84
N GLY A 90 3.78 20.50 -35.11
CA GLY A 90 3.71 19.09 -35.51
C GLY A 90 2.36 18.75 -36.11
N ARG A 91 2.22 17.50 -36.56
CA ARG A 91 1.01 16.98 -37.18
C ARG A 91 0.53 15.76 -36.39
N VAL A 92 -0.78 15.66 -36.20
CA VAL A 92 -1.43 14.51 -35.55
C VAL A 92 -2.61 14.12 -36.42
N GLU A 93 -2.47 13.00 -37.11
CA GLU A 93 -3.53 12.40 -37.92
C GLU A 93 -4.14 11.21 -37.19
N ILE A 94 -5.46 11.17 -37.11
CA ILE A 94 -6.23 10.06 -36.54
C ILE A 94 -7.33 9.72 -37.55
N ASP A 95 -7.45 8.45 -37.96
CA ASP A 95 -8.47 8.01 -38.93
C ASP A 95 -8.45 8.86 -40.22
N GLY A 96 -7.25 9.17 -40.72
CA GLY A 96 -7.03 10.01 -41.91
C GLY A 96 -7.35 11.49 -41.76
N GLN A 97 -7.64 11.98 -40.54
CA GLN A 97 -7.93 13.40 -40.28
C GLN A 97 -6.86 14.07 -39.40
N ASN A 98 -6.27 15.17 -39.89
CA ASN A 98 -5.35 15.98 -39.10
C ASN A 98 -6.10 16.78 -38.02
N VAL A 99 -5.96 16.36 -36.77
CA VAL A 99 -6.65 16.91 -35.59
C VAL A 99 -6.26 18.37 -35.32
N VAL A 100 -5.02 18.74 -35.65
CA VAL A 100 -4.47 20.08 -35.43
C VAL A 100 -5.18 21.13 -36.28
N ASP A 101 -5.63 20.76 -37.49
CA ASP A 101 -6.21 21.68 -38.46
C ASP A 101 -7.74 21.82 -38.33
N LEU A 102 -8.39 21.01 -37.50
CA LEU A 102 -9.84 21.05 -37.33
C LEU A 102 -10.28 22.37 -36.68
N SER A 103 -11.39 22.95 -37.14
CA SER A 103 -12.07 24.03 -36.41
C SER A 103 -12.71 23.51 -35.12
N ASP A 104 -13.05 24.38 -34.17
CA ASP A 104 -13.67 23.98 -32.89
C ASP A 104 -14.94 23.13 -33.07
N GLY A 105 -15.75 23.44 -34.10
CA GLY A 105 -16.97 22.69 -34.41
C GLY A 105 -16.71 21.33 -35.06
N GLU A 106 -15.66 21.23 -35.87
CA GLU A 106 -15.20 19.94 -36.44
C GLU A 106 -14.55 19.08 -35.36
N LEU A 107 -13.70 19.68 -34.52
CA LEU A 107 -13.05 19.01 -33.39
C LEU A 107 -14.08 18.48 -32.40
N LYS A 108 -15.12 19.26 -32.06
CA LYS A 108 -16.21 18.79 -31.20
C LYS A 108 -16.88 17.54 -31.78
N ARG A 109 -17.14 17.48 -33.09
CA ARG A 109 -17.73 16.30 -33.74
C ARG A 109 -16.77 15.13 -33.79
N PHE A 110 -15.50 15.41 -34.11
CA PHE A 110 -14.45 14.40 -34.24
C PHE A 110 -14.08 13.74 -32.91
N ARG A 111 -14.25 14.43 -31.78
CA ARG A 111 -14.06 13.87 -30.43
C ARG A 111 -14.90 12.61 -30.16
N ARG A 112 -15.97 12.32 -30.89
CA ARG A 112 -16.66 11.02 -30.75
C ARG A 112 -15.76 9.82 -31.12
N ASN A 113 -14.78 10.04 -32.01
CA ASN A 113 -13.86 9.02 -32.51
C ASN A 113 -12.60 8.88 -31.64
N MET A 114 -12.32 9.84 -30.75
CA MET A 114 -11.11 9.88 -29.94
C MET A 114 -11.41 10.27 -28.49
N GLN A 115 -11.02 9.42 -27.54
CA GLN A 115 -11.38 9.58 -26.13
C GLN A 115 -10.16 9.40 -25.21
N ILE A 116 -10.33 9.72 -23.93
CA ILE A 116 -9.28 9.58 -22.93
C ILE A 116 -9.84 8.97 -21.63
N VAL A 117 -9.06 8.05 -21.07
CA VAL A 117 -9.18 7.63 -19.67
C VAL A 117 -8.08 8.34 -18.90
N HIS A 118 -8.48 9.11 -17.88
CA HIS A 118 -7.56 9.95 -17.09
C HIS A 118 -6.90 9.14 -15.96
N GLN A 119 -5.70 9.59 -15.55
CA GLN A 119 -4.89 9.01 -14.48
C GLN A 119 -5.62 8.92 -13.14
N ASP A 120 -6.30 10.00 -12.74
CA ASP A 120 -7.13 9.99 -11.53
C ASP A 120 -8.62 9.95 -11.90
N PRO A 121 -9.30 8.81 -11.67
CA PRO A 121 -10.72 8.72 -11.93
C PRO A 121 -11.51 9.69 -11.05
N SER A 122 -11.10 9.94 -9.80
CA SER A 122 -11.85 10.77 -8.85
C SER A 122 -11.95 12.22 -9.32
N SER A 123 -10.86 12.86 -9.75
CA SER A 123 -10.89 14.21 -10.32
C SER A 123 -11.60 14.29 -11.67
N SER A 124 -11.64 13.19 -12.43
CA SER A 124 -12.33 13.15 -13.72
C SER A 124 -13.86 13.01 -13.60
N LEU A 125 -14.37 12.51 -12.48
CA LEU A 125 -15.80 12.29 -12.24
C LEU A 125 -16.39 13.44 -11.40
N ASN A 126 -17.45 14.07 -11.88
CA ASN A 126 -18.12 15.12 -11.09
C ASN A 126 -18.86 14.48 -9.89
N PRO A 127 -18.46 14.76 -8.64
CA PRO A 127 -19.00 14.07 -7.45
C PRO A 127 -20.47 14.39 -7.20
N ARG A 128 -21.00 15.48 -7.78
CA ARG A 128 -22.42 15.88 -7.66
C ARG A 128 -23.34 15.15 -8.63
N HIS A 129 -22.79 14.40 -9.59
CA HIS A 129 -23.56 13.68 -10.58
C HIS A 129 -23.56 12.18 -10.26
N ARG A 130 -24.69 11.52 -10.51
CA ARG A 130 -24.79 10.06 -10.41
C ARG A 130 -24.02 9.39 -11.56
N VAL A 131 -23.62 8.14 -11.36
CA VAL A 131 -22.93 7.31 -12.37
C VAL A 131 -23.67 7.32 -13.71
N LYS A 132 -25.00 7.15 -13.70
CA LYS A 132 -25.82 7.25 -14.91
C LYS A 132 -25.56 8.54 -15.67
N SER A 133 -25.65 9.69 -14.99
CA SER A 133 -25.49 11.00 -15.62
C SER A 133 -24.08 11.21 -16.17
N ILE A 134 -23.07 10.62 -15.52
CA ILE A 134 -21.68 10.68 -15.94
C ILE A 134 -21.46 9.90 -17.25
N ILE A 135 -21.95 8.65 -17.32
CA ILE A 135 -21.81 7.79 -18.51
C ILE A 135 -22.70 8.32 -19.65
N GLU A 136 -23.88 8.84 -19.34
CA GLU A 136 -24.82 9.40 -20.33
C GLU A 136 -24.35 10.75 -20.93
N ALA A 137 -23.49 11.50 -20.23
CA ALA A 137 -23.04 12.82 -20.67
C ALA A 137 -22.49 12.86 -22.10
N PRO A 138 -21.52 12.03 -22.51
CA PRO A 138 -21.04 11.99 -23.90
C PRO A 138 -22.15 11.66 -24.91
N LEU A 139 -23.06 10.75 -24.57
CA LEU A 139 -24.20 10.39 -25.42
C LEU A 139 -25.12 11.61 -25.68
N LYS A 140 -25.39 12.40 -24.63
CA LYS A 140 -26.17 13.64 -24.74
C LYS A 140 -25.47 14.73 -25.54
N ILE A 141 -24.16 14.90 -25.35
CA ILE A 141 -23.36 15.93 -26.03
C ILE A 141 -23.32 15.71 -27.56
N HIS A 142 -23.43 14.45 -27.98
CA HIS A 142 -23.36 14.00 -29.37
C HIS A 142 -24.70 13.54 -29.95
N ASP A 143 -25.82 13.91 -29.31
CA ASP A 143 -27.18 13.64 -29.79
C ASP A 143 -27.44 12.15 -30.10
N TYR A 144 -26.86 11.24 -29.29
CA TYR A 144 -27.09 9.80 -29.43
C TYR A 144 -28.48 9.42 -28.95
N GLY A 145 -29.31 8.92 -29.87
CA GLY A 145 -30.62 8.33 -29.59
C GLY A 145 -31.59 9.25 -28.84
N ASP A 146 -32.70 8.67 -28.41
CA ASP A 146 -33.61 9.30 -27.45
C ASP A 146 -33.22 8.93 -26.00
N SER A 147 -34.06 9.28 -25.02
CA SER A 147 -33.76 9.01 -23.62
C SER A 147 -33.78 7.52 -23.25
N GLU A 148 -34.52 6.71 -23.99
CA GLU A 148 -34.63 5.27 -23.73
C GLU A 148 -33.40 4.55 -24.28
N ALA A 149 -33.04 4.85 -25.53
CA ALA A 149 -31.82 4.33 -26.16
C ALA A 149 -30.54 4.69 -25.37
N ARG A 150 -30.49 5.90 -24.78
CA ARG A 150 -29.36 6.28 -23.93
C ARG A 150 -29.31 5.52 -22.61
N LEU A 151 -30.46 5.22 -22.02
CA LEU A 151 -30.50 4.44 -20.78
C LEU A 151 -30.04 3.00 -21.04
N GLU A 152 -30.56 2.38 -22.11
CA GLU A 152 -30.14 1.05 -22.55
C GLU A 152 -28.63 1.01 -22.78
N ARG A 153 -28.08 2.00 -23.49
CA ARG A 153 -26.63 2.10 -23.70
C ARG A 153 -25.84 2.24 -22.40
N VAL A 154 -26.33 2.99 -21.41
CA VAL A 154 -25.66 3.10 -20.10
C VAL A 154 -25.67 1.75 -19.37
N GLU A 155 -26.75 0.99 -19.46
CA GLU A 155 -26.82 -0.35 -18.86
C GLU A 155 -25.85 -1.33 -19.52
N GLU A 156 -25.78 -1.35 -20.85
CA GLU A 156 -24.78 -2.14 -21.60
C GLU A 156 -23.35 -1.79 -21.19
N LEU A 157 -23.05 -0.48 -21.06
CA LEU A 157 -21.72 -0.01 -20.69
C LEU A 157 -21.34 -0.41 -19.27
N LEU A 158 -22.30 -0.46 -18.34
CA LEU A 158 -22.04 -0.95 -16.98
C LEU A 158 -21.77 -2.45 -16.96
N ASP A 159 -22.55 -3.23 -17.71
CA ASP A 159 -22.31 -4.66 -17.85
C ASP A 159 -20.92 -4.95 -18.45
N MET A 160 -20.54 -4.19 -19.47
CA MET A 160 -19.23 -4.29 -20.15
C MET A 160 -18.04 -4.02 -19.22
N VAL A 161 -18.17 -3.06 -18.31
CA VAL A 161 -17.11 -2.77 -17.32
C VAL A 161 -17.31 -3.55 -16.02
N ASP A 162 -18.14 -4.59 -16.03
CA ASP A 162 -18.36 -5.49 -14.89
C ASP A 162 -18.81 -4.72 -13.63
N LEU A 163 -19.80 -3.83 -13.81
CA LEU A 163 -20.47 -3.10 -12.74
C LEU A 163 -21.96 -3.43 -12.71
N PRO A 164 -22.53 -3.74 -11.54
CA PRO A 164 -23.96 -3.98 -11.42
C PRO A 164 -24.79 -2.77 -11.85
N ARG A 165 -25.86 -2.97 -12.62
CA ARG A 165 -26.69 -1.88 -13.18
C ARG A 165 -27.24 -0.93 -12.13
N GLU A 166 -27.48 -1.37 -10.88
CA GLU A 166 -27.92 -0.51 -9.78
C GLU A 166 -26.91 0.60 -9.43
N PHE A 167 -25.65 0.47 -9.85
CA PHE A 167 -24.62 1.48 -9.65
C PHE A 167 -24.94 2.77 -10.39
N MET A 168 -25.79 2.73 -11.42
CA MET A 168 -26.35 3.92 -12.10
C MET A 168 -26.84 4.99 -11.13
N TYR A 169 -27.39 4.57 -9.98
CA TYR A 169 -28.00 5.46 -9.00
C TYR A 169 -27.03 5.97 -7.94
N ARG A 170 -25.81 5.44 -7.87
CA ARG A 170 -24.77 5.85 -6.92
C ARG A 170 -24.06 7.12 -7.37
N TYR A 171 -23.42 7.80 -6.41
CA TYR A 171 -22.48 8.90 -6.64
C TYR A 171 -21.03 8.39 -6.60
N PRO A 172 -20.08 9.08 -7.26
CA PRO A 172 -18.67 8.69 -7.23
C PRO A 172 -18.08 8.48 -5.83
N GLY A 173 -18.51 9.25 -4.83
CA GLY A 173 -18.05 9.09 -3.44
C GLY A 173 -18.47 7.76 -2.79
N GLN A 174 -19.39 7.01 -3.41
CA GLN A 174 -19.89 5.71 -2.93
C GLN A 174 -19.25 4.53 -3.67
N LEU A 175 -18.18 4.78 -4.44
CA LEU A 175 -17.48 3.81 -5.28
C LEU A 175 -16.03 3.68 -4.83
N SER A 176 -15.48 2.46 -4.90
CA SER A 176 -14.04 2.23 -4.74
C SER A 176 -13.23 2.83 -5.90
N GLY A 177 -11.91 2.97 -5.75
CA GLY A 177 -11.02 3.46 -6.82
C GLY A 177 -11.21 2.68 -8.13
N GLY A 178 -11.21 1.35 -8.07
CA GLY A 178 -11.43 0.47 -9.22
C GLY A 178 -12.81 0.64 -9.87
N GLN A 179 -13.86 0.81 -9.06
CA GLN A 179 -15.22 1.07 -9.55
C GLN A 179 -15.32 2.44 -10.24
N LYS A 180 -14.67 3.48 -9.69
CA LYS A 180 -14.59 4.78 -10.35
C LYS A 180 -13.83 4.69 -11.66
N GLN A 181 -12.76 3.91 -11.73
CA GLN A 181 -12.02 3.68 -12.98
C GLN A 181 -12.87 3.01 -14.04
N ARG A 182 -13.60 1.94 -13.68
CA ARG A 182 -14.57 1.26 -14.57
C ARG A 182 -15.62 2.24 -15.11
N VAL A 183 -16.17 3.11 -14.26
CA VAL A 183 -17.08 4.19 -14.72
C VAL A 183 -16.37 5.16 -15.68
N GLY A 184 -15.11 5.49 -15.43
CA GLY A 184 -14.27 6.30 -16.32
C GLY A 184 -14.08 5.66 -17.70
N ILE A 185 -13.80 4.35 -17.74
CA ILE A 185 -13.67 3.56 -18.97
C ILE A 185 -15.01 3.49 -19.71
N ALA A 186 -16.10 3.13 -19.02
CA ALA A 186 -17.45 3.09 -19.58
C ALA A 186 -17.83 4.42 -20.23
N ARG A 187 -17.53 5.55 -19.57
CA ARG A 187 -17.74 6.89 -20.12
C ARG A 187 -16.89 7.13 -21.38
N ALA A 188 -15.63 6.73 -21.38
CA ALA A 188 -14.73 6.93 -22.51
C ALA A 188 -15.16 6.11 -23.74
N VAL A 189 -15.65 4.89 -23.55
CA VAL A 189 -16.05 4.00 -24.66
C VAL A 189 -17.52 4.15 -25.07
N ALA A 190 -18.28 5.03 -24.40
CA ALA A 190 -19.72 5.17 -24.59
C ALA A 190 -20.15 5.40 -26.04
N LEU A 191 -19.33 6.13 -26.82
CA LEU A 191 -19.58 6.49 -28.22
C LEU A 191 -18.90 5.56 -29.23
N ASN A 192 -18.33 4.42 -28.81
CA ASN A 192 -17.53 3.51 -29.64
C ASN A 192 -16.38 4.24 -30.38
N PRO A 193 -15.45 4.86 -29.65
CA PRO A 193 -14.33 5.57 -30.25
C PRO A 193 -13.41 4.60 -30.99
N LYS A 194 -12.76 5.07 -32.05
CA LYS A 194 -11.74 4.29 -32.77
C LYS A 194 -10.37 4.37 -32.08
N PHE A 195 -10.09 5.45 -31.35
CA PHE A 195 -8.83 5.67 -30.65
C PHE A 195 -9.07 6.12 -29.20
N VAL A 196 -8.36 5.52 -28.25
CA VAL A 196 -8.42 5.93 -26.84
C VAL A 196 -7.00 6.10 -26.28
N VAL A 197 -6.78 7.22 -25.61
CA VAL A 197 -5.58 7.43 -24.79
C VAL A 197 -5.89 6.92 -23.38
N LEU A 198 -5.09 5.97 -22.91
CA LEU A 198 -5.15 5.44 -21.55
C LEU A 198 -4.00 6.07 -20.77
N ASP A 199 -4.28 7.13 -20.01
CA ASP A 199 -3.27 7.89 -19.26
C ASP A 199 -3.14 7.33 -17.85
N GLU A 200 -2.16 6.44 -17.64
CA GLU A 200 -1.95 5.72 -16.37
C GLU A 200 -3.24 5.07 -15.83
N PRO A 201 -3.94 4.24 -16.63
CA PRO A 201 -5.29 3.76 -16.31
C PRO A 201 -5.35 2.84 -15.07
N THR A 202 -4.20 2.48 -14.52
CA THR A 202 -4.03 1.52 -13.42
C THR A 202 -3.24 2.08 -12.24
N SER A 203 -2.62 3.27 -12.34
CA SER A 203 -1.60 3.73 -11.39
C SER A 203 -2.08 3.97 -9.96
N ALA A 204 -3.37 4.25 -9.78
CA ALA A 204 -3.99 4.52 -8.47
C ALA A 204 -4.81 3.33 -7.94
N LEU A 205 -4.61 2.13 -8.51
CA LEU A 205 -5.42 0.95 -8.23
C LEU A 205 -4.55 -0.18 -7.70
N ASP A 206 -5.11 -0.99 -6.79
CA ASP A 206 -4.52 -2.25 -6.37
C ASP A 206 -4.30 -3.19 -7.56
N VAL A 207 -3.23 -3.99 -7.55
CA VAL A 207 -2.81 -4.77 -8.72
C VAL A 207 -3.85 -5.82 -9.15
N SER A 208 -4.67 -6.32 -8.22
CA SER A 208 -5.79 -7.22 -8.57
C SER A 208 -6.87 -6.52 -9.41
N VAL A 209 -7.20 -5.27 -9.06
CA VAL A 209 -8.06 -4.40 -9.85
C VAL A 209 -7.36 -3.96 -11.13
N GLN A 210 -6.06 -3.68 -11.12
CA GLN A 210 -5.31 -3.37 -12.34
C GLN A 210 -5.45 -4.49 -13.37
N ALA A 211 -5.19 -5.75 -12.98
CA ALA A 211 -5.35 -6.89 -13.86
C ALA A 211 -6.78 -7.01 -14.42
N ARG A 212 -7.80 -6.79 -13.58
CA ARG A 212 -9.19 -6.81 -14.07
C ARG A 212 -9.49 -5.65 -15.02
N ILE A 213 -8.94 -4.46 -14.77
CA ILE A 213 -9.06 -3.31 -15.67
C ILE A 213 -8.39 -3.61 -17.02
N ILE A 214 -7.21 -4.24 -17.01
CA ILE A 214 -6.55 -4.68 -18.25
C ILE A 214 -7.43 -5.67 -19.01
N ASN A 215 -7.95 -6.71 -18.35
CA ASN A 215 -8.84 -7.67 -19.01
C ASN A 215 -10.06 -6.98 -19.62
N ILE A 216 -10.66 -6.01 -18.91
CA ILE A 216 -11.79 -5.22 -19.46
C ILE A 216 -11.35 -4.43 -20.70
N LEU A 217 -10.16 -3.82 -20.68
CA LEU A 217 -9.64 -3.07 -21.84
C LEU A 217 -9.35 -4.00 -23.03
N GLU A 218 -8.79 -5.19 -22.79
CA GLU A 218 -8.57 -6.22 -23.81
C GLU A 218 -9.91 -6.72 -24.39
N GLU A 219 -10.88 -7.07 -23.53
CA GLU A 219 -12.24 -7.47 -23.93
C GLU A 219 -12.90 -6.39 -24.81
N ILE A 220 -12.79 -5.11 -24.41
CA ILE A 220 -13.31 -3.97 -25.19
C ILE A 220 -12.56 -3.81 -26.52
N GLN A 221 -11.24 -3.94 -26.53
CA GLN A 221 -10.45 -3.83 -27.76
C GLN A 221 -10.80 -4.95 -28.75
N GLU A 222 -10.95 -6.18 -28.27
CA GLU A 222 -11.35 -7.33 -29.08
C GLU A 222 -12.77 -7.15 -29.65
N GLU A 223 -13.71 -6.65 -28.84
CA GLU A 223 -15.10 -6.48 -29.26
C GLU A 223 -15.28 -5.31 -30.24
N PHE A 224 -14.61 -4.17 -30.03
CA PHE A 224 -14.85 -2.94 -30.78
C PHE A 224 -13.72 -2.52 -31.73
N GLY A 225 -12.58 -3.24 -31.74
CA GLY A 225 -11.43 -2.90 -32.56
C GLY A 225 -10.76 -1.58 -32.17
N ILE A 226 -10.78 -1.21 -30.89
CA ILE A 226 -10.26 0.08 -30.43
C ILE A 226 -8.73 0.10 -30.47
N THR A 227 -8.17 1.20 -30.98
CA THR A 227 -6.73 1.46 -30.97
C THR A 227 -6.33 2.19 -29.68
N TYR A 228 -5.27 1.75 -29.01
CA TYR A 228 -4.84 2.31 -27.73
C TYR A 228 -3.47 2.97 -27.79
N LEU A 229 -3.38 4.18 -27.21
CA LEU A 229 -2.13 4.71 -26.68
C LEU A 229 -2.12 4.46 -25.17
N PHE A 230 -1.31 3.50 -24.73
CA PHE A 230 -1.21 3.09 -23.34
C PHE A 230 -0.04 3.79 -22.65
N ILE A 231 -0.32 4.82 -21.84
CA ILE A 231 0.68 5.55 -21.07
C ILE A 231 0.79 4.91 -19.69
N THR A 232 1.98 4.50 -19.31
CA THR A 232 2.26 4.02 -17.95
C THR A 232 3.71 4.25 -17.56
N HIS A 233 4.00 4.18 -16.27
CA HIS A 233 5.36 4.08 -15.75
C HIS A 233 5.72 2.63 -15.35
N ASP A 234 4.74 1.72 -15.31
CA ASP A 234 4.97 0.30 -15.06
C ASP A 234 5.29 -0.44 -16.37
N LEU A 235 6.58 -0.74 -16.55
CA LEU A 235 7.06 -1.50 -17.70
C LEU A 235 6.63 -2.98 -17.64
N SER A 236 6.41 -3.54 -16.46
CA SER A 236 6.01 -4.96 -16.29
C SER A 236 4.63 -5.20 -16.89
N LEU A 237 3.73 -4.23 -16.73
CA LEU A 237 2.40 -4.20 -17.34
C LEU A 237 2.47 -4.16 -18.87
N LEU A 238 3.31 -3.28 -19.43
CA LEU A 238 3.42 -3.11 -20.88
C LEU A 238 3.88 -4.36 -21.61
N LYS A 239 4.74 -5.19 -20.98
CA LYS A 239 5.22 -6.44 -21.59
C LYS A 239 4.06 -7.35 -22.04
N ASN A 240 2.94 -7.34 -21.31
CA ASN A 240 1.83 -8.25 -21.56
C ASN A 240 0.69 -7.62 -22.39
N VAL A 241 0.62 -6.29 -22.45
CA VAL A 241 -0.56 -5.56 -22.99
C VAL A 241 -0.25 -4.80 -24.28
N ALA A 242 1.00 -4.39 -24.51
CA ALA A 242 1.37 -3.59 -25.67
C ALA A 242 1.95 -4.44 -26.79
N ASP A 243 1.59 -4.12 -28.03
CA ASP A 243 2.22 -4.68 -29.23
C ASP A 243 3.61 -4.03 -29.44
N ARG A 244 3.66 -2.70 -29.31
CA ARG A 244 4.86 -1.86 -29.52
C ARG A 244 5.04 -0.88 -28.37
N ILE A 245 6.28 -0.45 -28.14
CA ILE A 245 6.63 0.45 -27.06
C ILE A 245 7.51 1.61 -27.54
N GLY A 246 7.18 2.82 -27.08
CA GLY A 246 8.02 4.00 -27.16
C GLY A 246 8.57 4.36 -25.77
N VAL A 247 9.90 4.40 -25.63
CA VAL A 247 10.58 4.86 -24.43
C VAL A 247 10.85 6.35 -24.54
N MET A 248 10.35 7.13 -23.57
CA MET A 248 10.40 8.58 -23.56
C MET A 248 11.31 9.10 -22.44
N TYR A 249 12.20 10.05 -22.78
CA TYR A 249 13.07 10.73 -21.82
C TYR A 249 13.14 12.23 -22.15
N LEU A 250 12.90 13.09 -21.15
CA LEU A 250 12.93 14.55 -21.25
C LEU A 250 12.28 15.11 -22.54
N GLY A 251 11.06 14.69 -22.84
CA GLY A 251 10.28 15.19 -23.97
C GLY A 251 10.57 14.52 -25.31
N ARG A 252 11.39 13.47 -25.37
CA ARG A 252 11.80 12.82 -26.62
C ARG A 252 11.65 11.31 -26.56
N LEU A 253 11.29 10.70 -27.69
CA LEU A 253 11.42 9.26 -27.87
C LEU A 253 12.89 8.91 -28.06
N VAL A 254 13.41 8.08 -27.15
CA VAL A 254 14.80 7.61 -27.17
C VAL A 254 14.92 6.21 -27.77
N GLU A 255 13.82 5.44 -27.77
CA GLU A 255 13.74 4.13 -28.40
C GLU A 255 12.29 3.80 -28.73
N VAL A 256 12.06 3.18 -29.88
CA VAL A 256 10.73 2.70 -30.31
C VAL A 256 10.89 1.36 -30.99
N GLY A 257 10.03 0.41 -30.70
CA GLY A 257 9.93 -0.83 -31.47
C GLY A 257 8.94 -1.82 -30.89
N ASP A 258 8.89 -3.03 -31.44
CA ASP A 258 8.09 -4.13 -30.89
C ASP A 258 8.48 -4.43 -29.45
N VAL A 259 7.48 -4.79 -28.64
CA VAL A 259 7.66 -5.04 -27.21
C VAL A 259 8.76 -6.07 -26.96
N ASP A 260 8.75 -7.18 -27.70
CA ASP A 260 9.75 -8.25 -27.57
C ASP A 260 11.17 -7.78 -27.94
N SER A 261 11.29 -6.95 -28.97
CA SER A 261 12.58 -6.41 -29.43
C SER A 261 13.19 -5.45 -28.41
N VAL A 262 12.38 -4.54 -27.86
CA VAL A 262 12.84 -3.55 -26.89
C VAL A 262 13.15 -4.21 -25.54
N PHE A 263 12.34 -5.17 -25.09
CA PHE A 263 12.60 -5.90 -23.85
C PHE A 263 13.77 -6.89 -23.98
N GLY A 264 13.86 -7.63 -25.09
CA GLY A 264 14.89 -8.64 -25.30
C GLY A 264 16.25 -8.07 -25.71
N SER A 265 16.28 -6.95 -26.44
CA SER A 265 17.52 -6.31 -26.88
C SER A 265 17.44 -4.78 -26.86
N PRO A 266 17.37 -4.16 -25.67
CA PRO A 266 17.32 -2.71 -25.58
C PRO A 266 18.60 -2.05 -26.09
N GLN A 267 18.42 -1.07 -26.97
CA GLN A 267 19.50 -0.42 -27.70
C GLN A 267 19.97 0.86 -27.02
N HIS A 268 19.06 1.64 -26.44
CA HIS A 268 19.40 2.89 -25.77
C HIS A 268 19.88 2.63 -24.33
N PRO A 269 20.97 3.26 -23.86
CA PRO A 269 21.45 3.10 -22.47
C PRO A 269 20.40 3.38 -21.39
N TYR A 270 19.51 4.35 -21.61
CA TYR A 270 18.35 4.61 -20.74
C TYR A 270 17.36 3.44 -20.71
N SER A 271 16.96 2.90 -21.87
CA SER A 271 16.06 1.75 -21.95
C SER A 271 16.67 0.53 -21.26
N ARG A 272 17.97 0.29 -21.44
CA ARG A 272 18.70 -0.77 -20.73
C ARG A 272 18.59 -0.60 -19.21
N ALA A 273 18.80 0.63 -18.72
CA ALA A 273 18.72 0.89 -17.30
C ALA A 273 17.30 0.72 -16.75
N LEU A 274 16.30 1.28 -17.42
CA LEU A 274 14.89 1.09 -17.06
C LEU A 274 14.49 -0.38 -17.02
N LEU A 275 14.84 -1.15 -18.06
CA LEU A 275 14.47 -2.57 -18.15
C LEU A 275 15.26 -3.43 -17.16
N SER A 276 16.49 -3.06 -16.80
CA SER A 276 17.28 -3.76 -15.76
C SER A 276 16.68 -3.64 -14.36
N ALA A 277 15.76 -2.70 -14.14
CA ALA A 277 15.06 -2.51 -12.88
C ALA A 277 13.72 -3.27 -12.80
N ILE A 278 13.25 -3.86 -13.91
CA ILE A 278 11.99 -4.61 -13.95
C ILE A 278 12.21 -6.00 -13.38
N SER A 279 11.29 -6.49 -12.56
CA SER A 279 11.23 -7.90 -12.13
C SER A 279 10.57 -8.76 -13.22
N THR A 280 11.17 -9.89 -13.58
CA THR A 280 10.65 -10.82 -14.59
C THR A 280 10.08 -12.07 -13.92
N ILE A 281 9.11 -12.70 -14.59
CA ILE A 281 8.31 -13.79 -14.02
C ILE A 281 9.02 -15.15 -14.15
N SER A 282 9.95 -15.31 -15.11
CA SER A 282 10.65 -16.58 -15.35
C SER A 282 12.09 -16.56 -14.83
N GLU A 283 12.53 -17.68 -14.23
CA GLU A 283 13.92 -17.86 -13.78
C GLU A 283 14.92 -17.76 -14.95
N GLU A 284 14.52 -18.19 -16.15
CA GLU A 284 15.34 -18.08 -17.37
C GLU A 284 15.52 -16.63 -17.82
N ASP A 285 14.47 -15.79 -17.74
CA ASP A 285 14.57 -14.36 -18.03
C ASP A 285 15.40 -13.62 -16.96
N GLU A 286 15.26 -13.98 -15.68
CA GLU A 286 16.08 -13.41 -14.60
C GLU A 286 17.57 -13.75 -14.75
N LEU A 287 17.90 -14.99 -15.12
CA LEU A 287 19.28 -15.42 -15.38
C LEU A 287 19.87 -14.78 -16.64
N ALA A 288 19.04 -14.35 -17.58
CA ALA A 288 19.44 -13.66 -18.80
C ALA A 288 19.58 -12.14 -18.63
N LYS A 289 19.17 -11.57 -17.49
CA LYS A 289 19.27 -10.13 -17.27
C LYS A 289 20.71 -9.66 -17.07
N PRO A 290 21.06 -8.50 -17.63
CA PRO A 290 22.27 -7.79 -17.21
C PRO A 290 22.14 -7.35 -15.75
N ASP A 291 23.27 -7.25 -15.04
CA ASP A 291 23.33 -6.70 -13.69
C ASP A 291 22.53 -5.40 -13.59
N ARG A 292 21.79 -5.21 -12.48
CA ARG A 292 20.97 -4.02 -12.23
C ARG A 292 21.81 -2.76 -12.47
N ILE A 293 21.38 -1.94 -13.43
CA ILE A 293 22.07 -0.72 -13.82
C ILE A 293 21.48 0.42 -12.99
N THR A 294 22.22 0.88 -11.99
CA THR A 294 21.86 2.09 -11.24
C THR A 294 22.18 3.33 -12.08
N LEU A 295 21.19 4.19 -12.30
CA LEU A 295 21.41 5.49 -12.93
C LEU A 295 21.90 6.49 -11.88
N ASP A 296 23.13 6.98 -12.05
CA ASP A 296 23.70 8.01 -11.18
C ASP A 296 23.11 9.40 -11.46
N GLY A 297 22.78 10.14 -10.40
CA GLY A 297 22.30 11.52 -10.46
C GLY A 297 20.79 11.68 -10.69
N GLU A 298 20.27 12.87 -10.37
CA GLU A 298 18.87 13.24 -10.53
C GLU A 298 18.50 13.50 -12.01
N VAL A 299 17.21 13.38 -12.33
CA VAL A 299 16.68 13.76 -13.65
C VAL A 299 16.94 15.27 -13.85
N PRO A 300 17.60 15.70 -14.94
CA PRO A 300 17.82 17.11 -15.21
C PRO A 300 16.51 17.89 -15.25
N ASP A 301 16.56 19.12 -14.76
CA ASP A 301 15.41 20.02 -14.82
C ASP A 301 14.95 20.18 -16.28
N PRO A 302 13.66 19.92 -16.59
CA PRO A 302 13.13 20.11 -17.94
C PRO A 302 13.29 21.54 -18.52
N ARG A 303 13.57 22.53 -17.66
CA ARG A 303 13.94 23.92 -18.01
C ARG A 303 15.38 24.03 -18.52
N GLU A 304 16.27 23.17 -18.02
CA GLU A 304 17.72 23.19 -18.27
C GLU A 304 18.17 21.88 -18.91
N LYS A 305 17.65 21.61 -20.12
CA LYS A 305 18.02 20.39 -20.85
C LYS A 305 19.52 20.37 -21.18
N PRO A 306 20.20 19.22 -21.02
CA PRO A 306 21.57 19.05 -21.51
C PRO A 306 21.69 19.37 -23.00
N SER A 307 22.83 19.94 -23.41
CA SER A 307 23.14 20.15 -24.83
C SER A 307 23.50 18.82 -25.52
N GLY A 308 23.21 18.71 -26.82
CA GLY A 308 23.32 17.44 -27.53
C GLY A 308 22.34 16.42 -26.95
N CYS A 309 22.77 15.16 -26.83
CA CYS A 309 21.97 14.05 -26.30
C CYS A 309 21.36 14.37 -24.94
N ALA A 310 20.02 14.34 -24.89
CA ALA A 310 19.25 14.61 -23.66
C ALA A 310 19.67 13.74 -22.46
N PHE A 311 20.09 12.49 -22.69
CA PHE A 311 20.46 11.53 -21.64
C PHE A 311 21.95 11.60 -21.21
N ARG A 312 22.77 12.45 -21.85
CA ARG A 312 24.24 12.41 -21.67
C ARG A 312 24.69 12.53 -20.20
N SER A 313 23.99 13.31 -19.38
CA SER A 313 24.39 13.61 -17.99
C SER A 313 24.23 12.42 -17.04
N ARG A 314 23.46 11.41 -17.43
CA ARG A 314 23.23 10.16 -16.67
C ARG A 314 23.70 8.92 -17.45
N CYS A 315 24.36 9.11 -18.59
CA CYS A 315 24.78 8.02 -19.46
C CYS A 315 26.19 7.54 -19.11
N ALA A 316 26.33 6.27 -18.70
CA ALA A 316 27.64 5.63 -18.46
C ALA A 316 28.51 5.47 -19.73
N HIS A 317 27.95 5.76 -20.90
CA HIS A 317 28.61 5.64 -22.21
C HIS A 317 28.73 7.01 -22.92
N GLU A 318 28.76 8.10 -22.18
CA GLU A 318 28.92 9.45 -22.71
C GLU A 318 30.28 9.63 -23.41
N PHE A 319 30.29 10.39 -24.51
CA PHE A 319 31.49 10.80 -25.26
C PHE A 319 31.24 12.10 -26.02
N ASP A 320 32.30 12.72 -26.56
CA ASP A 320 32.29 14.09 -27.10
C ASP A 320 31.11 14.44 -28.03
N ALA A 321 30.68 13.53 -28.91
CA ALA A 321 29.57 13.79 -29.84
C ALA A 321 28.23 13.99 -29.09
N CYS A 322 28.01 13.24 -28.00
CA CYS A 322 26.81 13.33 -27.17
C CYS A 322 26.64 14.74 -26.56
N ALA A 323 27.72 15.50 -26.40
CA ALA A 323 27.67 16.80 -25.78
C ALA A 323 27.31 17.96 -26.72
N VAL A 324 27.48 17.75 -28.03
CA VAL A 324 27.41 18.81 -29.05
C VAL A 324 26.24 18.60 -30.00
N GLU A 325 25.95 17.35 -30.33
CA GLU A 325 24.94 16.97 -31.32
C GLU A 325 23.86 16.11 -30.67
N GLU A 326 22.63 16.30 -31.12
CA GLU A 326 21.51 15.46 -30.71
C GLU A 326 21.43 14.27 -31.68
N PRO A 327 21.40 13.01 -31.19
CA PRO A 327 21.29 11.86 -32.06
C PRO A 327 19.94 11.83 -32.79
N ASP A 328 19.97 11.43 -34.06
CA ASP A 328 18.77 11.03 -34.81
C ASP A 328 18.26 9.66 -34.34
N LEU A 329 17.06 9.26 -34.80
CA LEU A 329 16.57 7.90 -34.62
C LEU A 329 17.25 6.98 -35.65
N TYR A 330 18.09 6.06 -35.18
CA TYR A 330 18.79 5.10 -36.01
C TYR A 330 18.09 3.73 -36.00
N GLU A 331 17.90 3.11 -37.16
CA GLU A 331 17.37 1.74 -37.31
C GLU A 331 18.33 0.69 -36.71
N ARG A 332 17.78 -0.25 -35.93
CA ARG A 332 18.51 -1.28 -35.15
C ARG A 332 18.07 -2.71 -35.41
N GLY A 333 16.96 -2.88 -36.11
CA GLY A 333 16.32 -4.15 -36.47
C GLY A 333 15.17 -3.86 -37.44
N PRO A 334 14.43 -4.88 -37.89
CA PRO A 334 13.31 -4.69 -38.82
C PRO A 334 12.29 -3.67 -38.30
N ASP A 335 12.08 -3.59 -36.97
CA ASP A 335 11.04 -2.75 -36.37
C ASP A 335 11.50 -2.02 -35.09
N GLN A 336 12.80 -1.71 -34.97
CA GLN A 336 13.35 -1.03 -33.79
C GLN A 336 14.24 0.15 -34.18
N VAL A 337 13.98 1.32 -33.59
CA VAL A 337 14.79 2.54 -33.76
C VAL A 337 15.27 3.07 -32.42
N SER A 338 16.48 3.62 -32.38
CA SER A 338 17.09 4.15 -31.15
C SER A 338 17.80 5.47 -31.39
N ARG A 339 17.58 6.42 -30.47
CA ARG A 339 18.17 7.76 -30.49
C ARG A 339 19.53 7.78 -29.80
N CYS A 340 20.51 7.03 -30.30
CA CYS A 340 21.81 6.90 -29.65
C CYS A 340 22.99 6.79 -30.62
N PHE A 341 24.04 7.59 -30.43
CA PHE A 341 25.24 7.54 -31.29
C PHE A 341 26.03 6.24 -31.20
N LEU A 342 25.93 5.48 -30.10
CA LEU A 342 26.57 4.16 -30.00
C LEU A 342 26.17 3.24 -31.17
N GLN A 343 24.99 3.49 -31.71
CA GLN A 343 24.39 2.70 -32.76
C GLN A 343 24.81 3.08 -34.19
N THR A 344 25.55 4.19 -34.34
CA THR A 344 26.08 4.62 -35.66
C THR A 344 27.25 3.76 -36.17
N THR A 345 27.75 2.81 -35.38
CA THR A 345 29.00 2.09 -35.69
C THR A 345 28.80 0.76 -36.44
N GLY A 346 28.20 0.84 -37.62
CA GLY A 346 28.62 -0.02 -38.73
C GLY A 346 29.86 0.60 -39.38
N SER A 347 31.02 -0.08 -39.31
CA SER A 347 32.32 0.34 -39.90
C SER A 347 33.18 1.36 -39.13
N ARG A 348 33.74 0.96 -37.99
CA ARG A 348 35.18 1.17 -37.76
C ARG A 348 35.79 -0.09 -37.15
N LYS A 349 36.41 -0.91 -38.01
CA LYS A 349 37.34 -1.98 -37.62
C LYS A 349 38.25 -1.44 -36.52
N ALA A 350 38.29 -2.16 -35.40
CA ALA A 350 39.36 -2.07 -34.42
C ALA A 350 40.70 -2.06 -35.16
N ARG A 351 41.34 -0.89 -35.24
CA ARG A 351 42.74 -0.80 -35.60
C ARG A 351 43.52 -0.97 -34.31
N SER A 352 44.04 -2.17 -34.12
CA SER A 352 45.29 -2.35 -33.39
C SER A 352 46.32 -1.38 -33.98
N GLY A 353 46.95 -0.61 -33.12
CA GLY A 353 47.79 0.49 -33.55
C GLY A 353 48.44 1.17 -32.37
N ASN A 354 49.46 0.49 -31.84
CA ASN A 354 50.49 1.06 -30.99
C ASN A 354 50.95 2.44 -31.51
N ASP A 355 51.32 3.32 -30.57
CA ASP A 355 52.15 4.52 -30.76
C ASP A 355 51.44 5.86 -31.11
N ARG A 356 51.25 6.73 -30.11
CA ARG A 356 52.18 7.88 -29.86
C ARG A 356 51.73 8.83 -28.73
N ARG A 357 52.66 8.94 -27.79
CA ARG A 357 52.95 9.95 -26.76
C ARG A 357 52.40 11.38 -26.94
N ALA A 358 51.95 11.89 -25.78
CA ALA A 358 52.41 13.12 -25.08
C ALA A 358 51.45 14.33 -24.98
N ARG A 359 51.43 14.84 -23.73
CA ARG A 359 50.94 16.13 -23.17
C ARG A 359 49.47 16.10 -22.75
N GLY A 360 49.08 16.34 -21.50
CA GLY A 360 49.80 16.63 -20.26
C GLY A 360 48.75 16.77 -19.15
N ALA A 361 48.94 16.08 -18.04
CA ALA A 361 48.05 16.14 -16.87
C ALA A 361 48.51 17.22 -15.88
N PRO A 362 47.62 17.96 -15.19
CA PRO A 362 47.96 18.65 -13.98
C PRO A 362 47.93 17.69 -12.77
N ARG A 363 48.91 17.90 -11.88
CA ARG A 363 49.30 17.04 -10.76
C ARG A 363 48.36 17.16 -9.54
N ARG A 364 48.12 16.03 -8.87
CA ARG A 364 47.60 15.92 -7.49
C ARG A 364 48.67 16.35 -6.46
N PRO A 365 48.30 16.94 -5.30
CA PRO A 365 49.20 17.09 -4.16
C PRO A 365 49.29 15.79 -3.32
N PRO A 366 50.34 15.63 -2.48
CA PRO A 366 50.73 14.34 -1.91
C PRO A 366 50.04 14.02 -0.57
N ALA A 367 50.01 12.72 -0.27
CA ALA A 367 49.40 12.11 0.91
C ALA A 367 50.30 12.15 2.16
N GLY A 368 49.65 12.25 3.31
CA GLY A 368 50.10 11.82 4.66
C GLY A 368 48.83 11.75 5.53
N ALA A 369 48.58 10.79 6.42
CA ALA A 369 49.36 9.71 6.98
C ALA A 369 48.48 8.44 7.09
N ALA A 370 49.10 7.29 7.31
CA ALA A 370 48.46 5.99 7.35
C ALA A 370 47.59 5.77 8.60
N GLU A 371 46.39 5.23 8.40
CA GLU A 371 45.61 4.51 9.41
C GLU A 371 45.73 2.98 9.21
N PRO A 372 45.61 2.17 10.28
CA PRO A 372 45.92 0.73 10.25
C PRO A 372 44.84 -0.06 9.51
N PRO A 373 45.14 -1.32 9.09
CA PRO A 373 44.21 -2.11 8.29
C PRO A 373 42.97 -2.48 9.11
N VAL A 374 41.79 -2.09 8.62
CA VAL A 374 40.51 -2.60 9.11
C VAL A 374 40.38 -4.08 8.72
N ASP A 375 40.19 -4.92 9.73
CA ASP A 375 39.91 -6.35 9.60
C ASP A 375 38.58 -6.55 8.87
N ARG A 376 38.62 -7.10 7.65
CA ARG A 376 37.44 -7.40 6.82
C ARG A 376 36.75 -8.71 7.26
N ARG A 377 36.36 -8.81 8.52
CA ARG A 377 35.63 -9.98 9.06
C ARG A 377 34.17 -9.73 9.45
N THR A 378 33.62 -8.55 9.20
CA THR A 378 32.20 -8.24 9.41
C THR A 378 31.63 -7.50 8.21
N ALA A 379 31.34 -8.24 7.15
CA ALA A 379 30.35 -7.83 6.15
C ALA A 379 29.04 -8.55 6.50
N PRO A 380 27.86 -7.89 6.47
CA PRO A 380 26.60 -8.58 6.69
C PRO A 380 26.45 -9.70 5.65
N VAL A 381 26.18 -10.90 6.14
CA VAL A 381 25.98 -12.08 5.30
C VAL A 381 24.53 -12.03 4.79
N VAL A 382 24.32 -11.43 3.63
CA VAL A 382 23.05 -11.60 2.89
C VAL A 382 23.08 -13.01 2.28
N ARG A 383 22.38 -13.97 2.90
CA ARG A 383 22.14 -15.30 2.33
C ARG A 383 20.78 -15.31 1.64
N VAL A 384 20.78 -15.02 0.34
CA VAL A 384 19.67 -15.44 -0.53
C VAL A 384 19.89 -16.93 -0.85
N ARG A 385 19.02 -17.81 -0.35
CA ARG A 385 19.00 -19.22 -0.78
C ARG A 385 17.98 -19.39 -1.91
N PRO A 386 18.38 -19.75 -3.13
CA PRO A 386 17.44 -20.23 -4.14
C PRO A 386 16.90 -21.60 -3.68
N GLY A 387 15.61 -21.67 -3.38
CA GLY A 387 14.92 -22.90 -3.01
C GLY A 387 14.71 -23.79 -4.24
N GLY A 388 15.69 -24.63 -4.56
CA GLY A 388 15.49 -25.70 -5.54
C GLY A 388 14.56 -26.79 -4.98
N VAL A 389 13.35 -26.88 -5.51
CA VAL A 389 12.45 -28.03 -5.29
C VAL A 389 12.42 -28.88 -6.56
N GLN A 390 13.18 -29.98 -6.56
CA GLN A 390 12.99 -31.05 -7.54
C GLN A 390 11.65 -31.78 -7.26
N GLY A 391 10.65 -31.47 -8.08
CA GLY A 391 9.74 -32.47 -8.65
C GLY A 391 8.52 -32.90 -7.82
N ARG A 392 7.38 -32.23 -8.09
CA ARG A 392 6.09 -32.84 -8.48
C ARG A 392 5.13 -31.72 -8.93
N PRO A 393 4.30 -31.92 -9.98
CA PRO A 393 3.46 -30.85 -10.52
C PRO A 393 2.42 -30.43 -9.47
N ALA A 394 2.40 -29.16 -9.12
CA ALA A 394 1.37 -28.57 -8.27
C ALA A 394 0.06 -28.49 -9.07
N GLY A 395 -0.82 -29.44 -8.83
CA GLY A 395 -2.23 -29.31 -9.21
C GLY A 395 -2.88 -28.25 -8.32
N VAL A 396 -3.63 -27.36 -8.95
CA VAL A 396 -4.71 -26.51 -8.40
C VAL A 396 -5.04 -26.80 -6.93
N PHE A 397 -4.51 -26.00 -6.01
CA PHE A 397 -4.96 -25.98 -4.61
C PHE A 397 -6.26 -25.17 -4.52
N GLY A 398 -7.37 -25.80 -4.86
CA GLY A 398 -8.66 -25.40 -4.34
C GLY A 398 -8.72 -25.80 -2.86
N LEU A 399 -8.71 -24.83 -1.96
CA LEU A 399 -8.96 -25.03 -0.54
C LEU A 399 -10.35 -25.67 -0.38
N ARG A 400 -10.38 -26.92 0.09
CA ARG A 400 -11.61 -27.65 0.40
C ARG A 400 -11.65 -27.94 1.91
N PRO A 401 -12.83 -27.81 2.55
CA PRO A 401 -12.99 -28.11 3.97
C PRO A 401 -12.73 -29.61 4.24
N ALA A 402 -11.98 -29.88 5.31
CA ALA A 402 -11.67 -31.24 5.74
C ALA A 402 -12.88 -31.92 6.38
N VAL A 403 -13.54 -32.82 5.64
CA VAL A 403 -14.55 -33.75 6.17
C VAL A 403 -13.83 -34.96 6.81
N PRO A 404 -14.11 -35.35 8.07
CA PRO A 404 -13.42 -36.46 8.70
C PRO A 404 -13.92 -37.81 8.15
N ARG A 405 -13.08 -38.49 7.36
CA ARG A 405 -13.34 -39.86 6.90
C ARG A 405 -12.90 -40.88 7.96
N ARG A 406 -13.89 -41.53 8.58
CA ARG A 406 -13.73 -42.82 9.25
C ARG A 406 -13.09 -43.84 8.29
N ARG A 407 -11.99 -44.48 8.68
CA ARG A 407 -11.55 -45.76 8.07
C ARG A 407 -11.18 -46.76 9.15
N GLY A 408 -11.87 -47.89 9.10
CA GLY A 408 -11.65 -49.04 9.95
C GLY A 408 -10.42 -49.86 9.57
N LEU A 409 -9.82 -50.42 10.61
CA LEU A 409 -9.29 -51.78 10.76
C LEU A 409 -8.73 -52.48 9.51
N ARG A 410 -7.41 -52.78 9.54
CA ARG A 410 -6.89 -54.16 9.40
C ARG A 410 -5.45 -54.29 9.91
N HIS A 411 -5.18 -55.52 10.36
CA HIS A 411 -4.12 -56.01 11.25
C HIS A 411 -2.66 -55.85 10.83
N GLY A 412 -1.76 -55.83 11.83
CA GLY A 412 -0.34 -56.18 11.66
C GLY A 412 0.55 -56.01 12.90
N ARG A 413 0.43 -56.93 13.87
CA ARG A 413 1.36 -57.36 14.94
C ARG A 413 2.58 -56.49 15.31
N GLY A 414 2.69 -56.21 16.61
CA GLY A 414 3.95 -55.94 17.31
C GLY A 414 3.74 -55.52 18.77
N GLU A 415 3.74 -56.49 19.70
CA GLU A 415 3.77 -56.32 21.16
C GLU A 415 4.85 -55.28 21.58
N ILE A 416 4.76 -54.53 22.69
CA ILE A 416 4.79 -54.94 24.10
C ILE A 416 4.39 -53.71 24.97
N GLY A 417 3.65 -53.91 26.07
CA GLY A 417 3.74 -53.00 27.24
C GLY A 417 2.41 -52.53 27.86
N ARG A 418 1.83 -53.36 28.75
CA ARG A 418 0.68 -53.06 29.63
C ARG A 418 0.96 -51.86 30.56
N THR A 419 -0.07 -51.11 31.00
CA THR A 419 -0.75 -51.25 32.31
C THR A 419 -2.17 -50.64 32.26
N VAL A 420 -3.06 -51.08 33.15
CA VAL A 420 -4.52 -51.22 33.00
C VAL A 420 -5.23 -50.88 34.34
N ARG A 421 -6.49 -50.37 34.28
CA ARG A 421 -7.64 -50.34 35.27
C ARG A 421 -7.75 -49.16 36.28
N ILE A 422 -8.93 -48.67 36.77
CA ILE A 422 -10.38 -49.04 36.71
C ILE A 422 -11.32 -47.89 37.16
N ASP A 423 -12.55 -47.86 36.58
CA ASP A 423 -13.94 -47.40 36.96
C ASP A 423 -14.20 -46.55 38.24
N GLY A 424 -15.01 -45.47 38.26
CA GLY A 424 -16.48 -45.30 38.03
C GLY A 424 -17.08 -44.52 39.26
N PRO A 425 -18.36 -44.11 39.42
CA PRO A 425 -19.54 -43.98 38.53
C PRO A 425 -20.21 -42.56 38.55
N ARG A 426 -21.25 -42.34 37.72
CA ARG A 426 -22.21 -41.20 37.79
C ARG A 426 -23.30 -41.46 38.86
N PRO A 427 -24.04 -40.41 39.31
CA PRO A 427 -25.50 -40.42 39.08
C PRO A 427 -26.20 -39.04 38.90
N ASP A 428 -27.24 -39.07 38.06
CA ASP A 428 -28.63 -38.55 38.15
C ASP A 428 -29.02 -37.10 38.56
N VAL A 429 -29.87 -36.55 37.68
CA VAL A 429 -30.78 -35.36 37.72
C VAL A 429 -32.07 -35.76 38.47
N PRO A 430 -32.86 -34.92 39.24
CA PRO A 430 -33.82 -33.92 38.69
C PRO A 430 -34.32 -32.82 39.73
N PRO A 431 -35.49 -32.13 39.60
CA PRO A 431 -35.65 -30.88 38.85
C PRO A 431 -36.49 -29.74 39.56
N ALA A 432 -36.60 -28.59 38.88
CA ALA A 432 -37.81 -27.76 38.66
C ALA A 432 -38.25 -26.61 39.61
N ARG A 433 -38.79 -25.56 38.93
CA ARG A 433 -39.79 -24.51 39.31
C ARG A 433 -39.30 -23.41 40.26
N GLY A 434 -39.68 -22.13 40.16
CA GLY A 434 -40.68 -21.33 39.42
C GLY A 434 -40.86 -20.05 40.25
N GLY A 435 -40.79 -18.84 39.69
CA GLY A 435 -41.97 -18.00 39.39
C GLY A 435 -42.17 -16.83 40.39
N HIS A 436 -42.73 -15.73 39.86
CA HIS A 436 -43.29 -14.50 40.51
C HIS A 436 -42.32 -13.34 40.81
N GLU A 437 -42.41 -12.22 40.07
CA GLU A 437 -43.33 -11.04 40.23
C GLU A 437 -43.02 -10.22 41.50
N ALA A 438 -43.14 -8.90 41.61
CA ALA A 438 -43.10 -7.73 40.73
C ALA A 438 -43.25 -6.51 41.68
N THR A 439 -42.46 -5.44 41.48
CA THR A 439 -42.76 -4.01 41.81
C THR A 439 -42.88 -3.56 43.31
N PRO A 440 -42.98 -2.23 43.61
CA PRO A 440 -41.98 -1.17 43.38
C PRO A 440 -41.89 -0.16 44.58
N GLY A 441 -41.00 0.83 44.51
CA GLY A 441 -41.05 2.05 45.35
C GLY A 441 -39.78 2.89 45.18
N ALA A 442 -39.77 3.96 44.38
CA ALA A 442 -40.27 5.31 44.69
C ALA A 442 -39.41 6.06 45.73
N GLY A 443 -38.85 7.22 45.35
CA GLY A 443 -38.42 8.24 46.32
C GLY A 443 -37.16 9.03 46.00
N ASP A 444 -37.19 9.82 44.92
CA ASP A 444 -37.06 11.29 44.94
C ASP A 444 -35.95 11.99 45.78
N ARG A 445 -35.24 12.90 45.10
CA ARG A 445 -34.63 14.19 45.54
C ARG A 445 -33.14 14.30 45.88
N ASP A 446 -32.42 14.81 44.86
CA ASP A 446 -31.94 16.20 44.75
C ASP A 446 -30.80 16.74 45.65
N ALA A 447 -29.98 17.53 44.95
CA ALA A 447 -29.21 18.68 45.40
C ALA A 447 -27.92 18.47 46.21
N SER A 448 -26.82 18.53 45.46
CA SER A 448 -25.80 19.60 45.57
C SER A 448 -25.45 20.11 46.97
N GLN A 449 -24.20 19.88 47.40
CA GLN A 449 -23.31 20.89 48.01
C GLN A 449 -22.11 20.19 48.65
N ARG A 450 -20.91 20.43 48.10
CA ARG A 450 -19.71 20.86 48.85
C ARG A 450 -18.52 20.93 47.89
N ARG A 451 -18.28 22.14 47.39
CA ARG A 451 -16.96 22.60 46.92
C ARG A 451 -16.14 23.08 48.12
N GLN A 452 -14.81 23.02 47.95
CA GLN A 452 -13.74 23.68 48.73
C GLN A 452 -13.42 23.01 50.06
N THR A 453 -12.23 22.44 50.27
CA THR A 453 -10.91 23.08 50.32
C THR A 453 -9.84 22.00 50.50
N ALA A 454 -8.67 22.14 49.84
CA ALA A 454 -7.33 21.83 50.39
C ALA A 454 -6.29 21.77 49.27
N ALA A 455 -5.70 22.92 48.96
CA ALA A 455 -4.33 22.97 48.47
C ALA A 455 -3.39 22.66 49.65
N GLU A 456 -2.16 22.24 49.32
CA GLU A 456 -1.01 21.98 50.20
C GLU A 456 -0.90 20.59 50.84
N ARG A 457 -0.23 19.68 50.12
CA ARG A 457 0.98 18.95 50.56
C ARG A 457 1.44 18.00 49.45
N LEU A 458 2.59 18.30 48.84
CA LEU A 458 3.36 17.35 48.03
C LEU A 458 3.86 16.20 48.92
N PRO A 459 3.61 14.91 48.60
CA PRO A 459 4.42 13.82 49.08
C PRO A 459 5.45 13.41 48.01
N GLN A 460 6.68 13.23 48.49
CA GLN A 460 7.83 12.76 47.73
C GLN A 460 7.52 11.46 46.96
N ARG A 461 8.01 11.38 45.72
CA ARG A 461 8.00 10.17 44.88
C ARG A 461 8.72 9.04 45.61
N ASP A 462 7.96 8.08 46.14
CA ASP A 462 8.48 6.79 46.58
C ASP A 462 8.07 5.72 45.57
N GLY A 463 9.07 5.02 45.02
CA GLY A 463 8.99 4.18 43.82
C GLY A 463 8.30 2.84 44.04
N ARG A 464 6.98 2.85 44.26
CA ARG A 464 6.15 1.64 44.19
C ARG A 464 4.95 1.90 43.29
N ARG A 465 5.03 1.40 42.05
CA ARG A 465 3.88 1.27 41.13
C ARG A 465 2.75 0.58 41.91
N ARG A 466 1.63 1.30 42.14
CA ARG A 466 0.42 0.70 42.69
C ARG A 466 -0.12 -0.29 41.65
N ARG A 467 -0.07 -1.58 41.98
CA ARG A 467 -0.76 -2.62 41.21
C ARG A 467 -2.26 -2.36 41.32
N HIS A 468 -2.93 -2.18 40.18
CA HIS A 468 -4.38 -2.31 40.09
C HIS A 468 -4.81 -3.72 40.55
N PRO A 469 -6.07 -3.90 41.01
CA PRO A 469 -6.53 -5.21 41.47
C PRO A 469 -6.37 -6.20 40.32
N ARG A 470 -5.51 -7.21 40.51
CA ARG A 470 -5.37 -8.31 39.57
C ARG A 470 -6.75 -8.92 39.37
N GLY A 471 -7.21 -8.97 38.12
CA GLY A 471 -8.25 -9.90 37.72
C GLY A 471 -7.87 -11.30 38.21
N THR A 472 -8.88 -12.09 38.55
CA THR A 472 -8.73 -13.46 39.07
C THR A 472 -7.71 -14.24 38.24
N PRO A 473 -6.73 -14.95 38.84
CA PRO A 473 -5.79 -15.75 38.06
C PRO A 473 -6.58 -16.84 37.33
N MET A 474 -6.49 -16.87 36.00
CA MET A 474 -7.06 -17.95 35.20
C MET A 474 -6.31 -19.24 35.52
N THR A 475 -7.07 -20.29 35.87
CA THR A 475 -6.54 -21.64 35.97
C THR A 475 -6.29 -22.19 34.57
N THR A 476 -5.28 -23.04 34.42
CA THR A 476 -4.74 -23.64 33.19
C THR A 476 -5.70 -24.52 32.36
N ASP A 477 -7.02 -24.38 32.53
CA ASP A 477 -8.09 -25.10 31.83
C ASP A 477 -9.11 -24.15 31.16
N ASP A 478 -9.00 -22.83 31.33
CA ASP A 478 -9.81 -21.83 30.61
C ASP A 478 -9.12 -21.42 29.31
N THR A 479 -9.17 -22.25 28.28
CA THR A 479 -8.92 -21.74 26.93
C THR A 479 -10.03 -20.74 26.59
N ARG A 480 -9.72 -19.42 26.57
CA ARG A 480 -10.65 -18.40 26.06
C ARG A 480 -11.20 -18.90 24.72
N THR A 481 -12.51 -19.07 24.63
CA THR A 481 -13.13 -19.49 23.37
C THR A 481 -13.17 -18.28 22.46
N ILE A 482 -12.26 -18.23 21.49
CA ILE A 482 -12.22 -17.16 20.49
C ILE A 482 -13.39 -17.38 19.51
N THR A 483 -14.39 -16.51 19.59
CA THR A 483 -15.57 -16.48 18.70
C THR A 483 -15.49 -15.31 17.72
N ALA A 484 -16.29 -15.33 16.67
CA ALA A 484 -16.42 -14.17 15.76
C ALA A 484 -16.88 -12.90 16.51
N GLU A 485 -17.83 -13.02 17.44
CA GLU A 485 -18.27 -11.91 18.30
C GLU A 485 -17.11 -11.35 19.15
N TRP A 486 -16.27 -12.22 19.70
CA TRP A 486 -15.10 -11.79 20.46
C TRP A 486 -14.06 -11.09 19.57
N VAL A 487 -13.87 -11.58 18.34
CA VAL A 487 -13.01 -10.92 17.32
C VAL A 487 -13.51 -9.52 17.00
N GLU A 488 -14.82 -9.34 16.78
CA GLU A 488 -15.42 -8.02 16.56
C GLU A 488 -15.18 -7.10 17.77
N ASP A 489 -15.42 -7.59 18.99
CA ASP A 489 -15.19 -6.82 20.22
C ASP A 489 -13.72 -6.34 20.30
N ILE A 490 -12.73 -7.23 20.13
CA ILE A 490 -11.32 -6.81 20.21
C ILE A 490 -10.86 -5.95 19.03
N ALA A 491 -11.46 -6.09 17.84
CA ALA A 491 -11.13 -5.25 16.69
C ALA A 491 -11.64 -3.82 16.90
N VAL A 492 -12.89 -3.67 17.34
CA VAL A 492 -13.49 -2.38 17.68
C VAL A 492 -12.75 -1.73 18.84
N GLY A 493 -12.52 -2.47 19.92
CA GLY A 493 -11.78 -1.95 21.07
C GLY A 493 -10.33 -1.63 20.73
N GLY A 494 -9.69 -2.43 19.88
CA GLY A 494 -8.38 -2.16 19.32
C GLY A 494 -8.32 -0.85 18.54
N ALA A 495 -9.32 -0.59 17.67
CA ALA A 495 -9.41 0.67 16.93
C ALA A 495 -9.59 1.88 17.85
N VAL A 496 -10.38 1.76 18.92
CA VAL A 496 -10.51 2.80 19.95
C VAL A 496 -9.18 3.03 20.69
N LEU A 497 -8.51 1.96 21.12
CA LEU A 497 -7.19 2.03 21.78
C LEU A 497 -6.09 2.55 20.84
N GLY A 498 -6.26 2.37 19.53
CA GLY A 498 -5.36 2.89 18.50
C GLY A 498 -5.37 4.41 18.39
N GLY A 499 -6.43 5.10 18.84
CA GLY A 499 -6.49 6.56 18.87
C GLY A 499 -6.35 7.21 17.50
N GLY A 500 -7.01 6.63 16.49
CA GLY A 500 -6.94 7.08 15.10
C GLY A 500 -5.97 6.31 14.21
N GLY A 501 -5.18 5.38 14.77
CA GLY A 501 -4.18 4.56 14.08
C GLY A 501 -4.38 3.04 14.12
N GLY A 502 -3.35 2.32 13.70
CA GLY A 502 -3.26 0.86 13.87
C GLY A 502 -4.10 0.03 12.88
N GLY A 503 -4.38 0.63 11.70
CA GLY A 503 -4.95 -0.05 10.54
C GLY A 503 -6.47 -0.17 10.52
N SER A 504 -7.00 -0.57 9.36
CA SER A 504 -8.45 -0.59 9.06
C SER A 504 -9.23 -1.57 9.95
N LEU A 505 -10.29 -1.07 10.58
CA LEU A 505 -11.22 -1.89 11.37
C LEU A 505 -11.91 -2.96 10.51
N ALA A 506 -12.41 -2.60 9.32
CA ALA A 506 -13.10 -3.52 8.44
C ALA A 506 -12.20 -4.70 8.01
N LYS A 507 -10.96 -4.41 7.59
CA LYS A 507 -9.97 -5.44 7.27
C LYS A 507 -9.62 -6.28 8.50
N GLY A 508 -9.57 -5.67 9.68
CA GLY A 508 -9.31 -6.37 10.93
C GLY A 508 -10.35 -7.43 11.23
N ILE A 509 -11.64 -7.07 11.17
CA ILE A 509 -12.74 -8.00 11.40
C ILE A 509 -12.67 -9.17 10.41
N GLU A 510 -12.53 -8.88 9.11
CA GLU A 510 -12.40 -9.91 8.07
C GLU A 510 -11.22 -10.87 8.34
N PHE A 511 -10.06 -10.32 8.72
CA PHE A 511 -8.86 -11.11 9.00
C PHE A 511 -8.99 -11.96 10.27
N GLY A 512 -9.66 -11.44 11.30
CA GLY A 512 -9.90 -12.18 12.53
C GLY A 512 -10.94 -13.29 12.35
N GLU A 513 -12.00 -13.06 11.56
CA GLU A 513 -12.97 -14.09 11.19
C GLU A 513 -12.30 -15.23 10.41
N LEU A 514 -11.38 -14.89 9.49
CA LEU A 514 -10.56 -15.86 8.79
C LEU A 514 -9.73 -16.72 9.76
N ALA A 515 -9.13 -16.11 10.80
CA ALA A 515 -8.39 -16.86 11.81
C ALA A 515 -9.25 -17.88 12.56
N VAL A 516 -10.51 -17.52 12.88
CA VAL A 516 -11.49 -18.41 13.53
C VAL A 516 -11.97 -19.51 12.58
N GLU A 517 -12.10 -19.23 11.29
CA GLU A 517 -12.48 -20.23 10.28
C GLU A 517 -11.37 -21.29 10.09
N TYR A 518 -10.12 -20.84 9.99
CA TYR A 518 -8.99 -21.72 9.64
C TYR A 518 -8.42 -22.50 10.82
N GLY A 519 -8.57 -22.02 12.05
CA GLY A 519 -8.00 -22.69 13.21
C GLY A 519 -8.58 -22.25 14.54
N ARG A 520 -7.84 -22.54 15.61
CA ARG A 520 -8.20 -22.15 16.98
C ARG A 520 -7.04 -21.36 17.55
N PRO A 521 -6.99 -20.04 17.31
CA PRO A 521 -5.96 -19.22 17.93
C PRO A 521 -6.05 -19.35 19.45
N THR A 522 -4.91 -19.16 20.13
CA THR A 522 -4.84 -19.22 21.59
C THR A 522 -4.19 -17.95 22.10
N ILE A 523 -4.70 -17.47 23.24
CA ILE A 523 -4.13 -16.33 23.96
C ILE A 523 -3.75 -16.81 25.35
N VAL A 524 -2.54 -16.46 25.79
CA VAL A 524 -1.97 -16.82 27.10
C VAL A 524 -1.44 -15.58 27.79
N SER A 525 -1.33 -15.59 29.12
CA SER A 525 -0.57 -14.55 29.79
C SER A 525 0.92 -14.72 29.47
N VAL A 526 1.65 -13.62 29.29
CA VAL A 526 3.11 -13.67 29.19
C VAL A 526 3.75 -14.33 30.43
N ALA A 527 3.09 -14.22 31.59
CA ALA A 527 3.53 -14.81 32.85
C ALA A 527 3.36 -16.34 32.91
N ASP A 528 2.60 -16.93 31.98
CA ASP A 528 2.39 -18.38 31.89
C ASP A 528 3.45 -19.07 31.01
N LEU A 529 4.29 -18.29 30.30
CA LEU A 529 5.40 -18.79 29.50
C LEU A 529 6.64 -19.08 30.35
N ASP A 530 7.55 -19.93 29.87
CA ASP A 530 8.87 -20.02 30.48
C ASP A 530 9.60 -18.67 30.29
N PRO A 531 10.24 -18.09 31.31
CA PRO A 531 10.94 -16.81 31.20
C PRO A 531 11.99 -16.72 30.07
N THR A 532 12.47 -17.88 29.61
CA THR A 532 13.46 -18.03 28.53
C THR A 532 12.85 -18.32 27.16
N ASP A 533 11.53 -18.58 27.08
CA ASP A 533 10.83 -18.76 25.81
C ASP A 533 10.98 -17.50 24.95
N VAL A 534 11.24 -17.68 23.66
CA VAL A 534 11.36 -16.55 22.73
C VAL A 534 9.98 -16.14 22.23
N VAL A 535 9.69 -14.85 22.37
CA VAL A 535 8.49 -14.19 21.88
C VAL A 535 8.85 -13.39 20.63
N LEU A 536 8.08 -13.56 19.55
CA LEU A 536 8.22 -12.77 18.32
C LEU A 536 7.16 -11.67 18.24
N THR A 537 7.55 -10.48 17.81
CA THR A 537 6.60 -9.43 17.44
C THR A 537 6.09 -9.67 16.02
N VAL A 538 4.77 -9.66 15.81
CA VAL A 538 4.12 -9.73 14.50
C VAL A 538 3.42 -8.42 14.15
N SER A 539 3.53 -7.99 12.89
CA SER A 539 2.93 -6.73 12.41
C SER A 539 2.83 -6.68 10.89
N GLY A 540 2.11 -5.69 10.36
CA GLY A 540 2.32 -5.20 8.99
C GLY A 540 3.21 -3.96 9.02
N VAL A 541 4.09 -3.80 8.03
CA VAL A 541 4.91 -2.60 7.85
C VAL A 541 4.66 -2.03 6.45
N GLY A 542 4.17 -0.80 6.40
CA GLY A 542 3.85 -0.08 5.17
C GLY A 542 5.00 0.79 4.68
N ALA A 543 5.01 1.06 3.37
CA ALA A 543 5.87 2.06 2.76
C ALA A 543 5.34 3.48 3.06
N PRO A 544 6.20 4.49 3.32
CA PRO A 544 5.80 5.86 3.69
C PRO A 544 4.90 6.62 2.69
N ALA A 545 4.75 6.11 1.46
CA ALA A 545 3.96 6.74 0.39
C ALA A 545 2.84 5.84 -0.15
N ALA A 546 2.60 4.67 0.45
CA ALA A 546 1.57 3.74 -0.02
C ALA A 546 0.18 4.20 0.45
N THR A 547 -0.70 4.55 -0.50
CA THR A 547 -2.08 4.99 -0.24
C THR A 547 -3.07 3.83 -0.08
N GLU A 548 -2.72 2.64 -0.57
CA GLU A 548 -3.42 1.39 -0.26
C GLU A 548 -2.42 0.28 0.07
N SER A 549 -2.75 -0.52 1.07
CA SER A 549 -1.92 -1.60 1.60
C SER A 549 -2.66 -2.94 1.54
N HIS A 550 -2.12 -3.89 0.78
CA HIS A 550 -2.59 -5.27 0.69
C HIS A 550 -1.44 -6.21 0.98
N VAL A 551 -1.65 -7.15 1.89
CA VAL A 551 -0.75 -8.27 2.16
C VAL A 551 -1.63 -9.50 2.23
N ASP A 552 -1.23 -10.57 1.53
CA ASP A 552 -1.96 -11.83 1.56
C ASP A 552 -1.95 -12.37 3.01
N PRO A 553 -3.08 -12.81 3.57
CA PRO A 553 -3.10 -13.44 4.89
C PRO A 553 -2.05 -14.56 5.08
N ALA A 554 -1.71 -15.29 4.01
CA ALA A 554 -0.65 -16.30 4.03
C ALA A 554 0.76 -15.71 4.24
N ASP A 555 1.01 -14.45 3.88
CA ASP A 555 2.29 -13.77 4.10
C ASP A 555 2.56 -13.53 5.59
N TYR A 556 1.51 -13.22 6.36
CA TYR A 556 1.59 -13.07 7.81
C TYR A 556 2.06 -14.35 8.50
N VAL A 557 1.50 -15.49 8.08
CA VAL A 557 1.94 -16.81 8.56
C VAL A 557 3.38 -17.08 8.10
N ARG A 558 3.68 -16.83 6.82
CA ARG A 558 4.98 -17.12 6.23
C ARG A 558 6.13 -16.34 6.87
N ALA A 559 5.91 -15.08 7.24
CA ALA A 559 6.90 -14.26 7.94
C ALA A 559 7.30 -14.89 9.28
N VAL A 560 6.33 -15.45 10.02
CA VAL A 560 6.59 -16.18 11.26
C VAL A 560 7.39 -17.45 10.98
N GLU A 561 6.97 -18.27 10.01
CA GLU A 561 7.68 -19.51 9.65
C GLU A 561 9.14 -19.25 9.27
N LEU A 562 9.41 -18.24 8.45
CA LEU A 562 10.78 -17.88 8.06
C LEU A 562 11.66 -17.52 9.25
N LEU A 563 11.13 -16.74 10.19
CA LEU A 563 11.88 -16.34 11.37
C LEU A 563 12.07 -17.52 12.34
N VAL A 564 11.05 -18.36 12.52
CA VAL A 564 11.14 -19.59 13.31
C VAL A 564 12.20 -20.53 12.74
N ASP A 565 12.18 -20.80 11.43
CA ASP A 565 13.16 -21.64 10.75
C ASP A 565 14.58 -21.09 10.89
N ARG A 566 14.73 -19.77 10.78
CA ARG A 566 16.02 -19.11 10.97
C ARG A 566 16.54 -19.27 12.39
N LEU A 567 15.70 -19.05 13.41
CA LEU A 567 16.08 -19.15 14.82
C LEU A 567 16.36 -20.60 15.23
N ALA A 568 15.61 -21.56 14.69
CA ALA A 568 15.83 -22.97 14.91
C ALA A 568 17.21 -23.44 14.41
N ALA A 569 17.75 -22.81 13.35
CA ALA A 569 19.10 -23.08 12.88
C ALA A 569 20.20 -22.74 13.91
N ASP A 570 19.91 -21.81 14.84
CA ASP A 570 20.79 -21.44 15.96
C ASP A 570 20.43 -22.19 17.26
N GLY A 571 19.48 -23.12 17.20
CA GLY A 571 19.00 -23.89 18.36
C GLY A 571 17.99 -23.14 19.24
N THR A 572 17.47 -22.01 18.78
CA THR A 572 16.46 -21.23 19.49
C THR A 572 15.06 -21.71 19.14
N THR A 573 14.22 -21.96 20.16
CA THR A 573 12.81 -22.31 19.98
C THR A 573 11.94 -21.10 20.29
N VAL A 574 10.99 -20.82 19.40
CA VAL A 574 9.99 -19.77 19.59
C VAL A 574 8.81 -20.34 20.38
N GLY A 575 8.45 -19.67 21.47
CA GLY A 575 7.38 -20.09 22.37
C GLY A 575 6.06 -19.36 22.17
N ALA A 576 6.08 -18.11 21.69
CA ALA A 576 4.86 -17.32 21.52
C ALA A 576 5.01 -16.16 20.51
N LEU A 577 3.88 -15.56 20.15
CA LEU A 577 3.76 -14.37 19.31
C LEU A 577 3.20 -13.20 20.13
N MET A 578 3.51 -11.97 19.73
CA MET A 578 2.98 -10.75 20.33
C MET A 578 2.66 -9.74 19.23
N THR A 579 1.55 -9.01 19.32
CA THR A 579 1.29 -7.93 18.37
C THR A 579 2.14 -6.69 18.66
N ASN A 580 2.36 -5.87 17.65
CA ASN A 580 3.15 -4.66 17.79
C ASN A 580 2.40 -3.53 18.52
N GLU A 581 1.14 -3.31 18.20
CA GLU A 581 0.34 -2.21 18.77
C GLU A 581 -1.14 -2.54 18.78
N MET A 582 -1.94 -1.72 19.46
CA MET A 582 -3.40 -1.79 19.38
C MET A 582 -3.94 -0.96 18.20
N GLY A 583 -4.90 -1.52 17.50
CA GLY A 583 -5.54 -0.91 16.33
C GLY A 583 -6.58 -1.83 15.72
N GLY A 584 -7.41 -1.31 14.82
CA GLY A 584 -8.49 -2.10 14.19
C GLY A 584 -7.97 -3.36 13.49
N PHE A 585 -6.85 -3.24 12.77
CA PHE A 585 -6.17 -4.38 12.15
C PHE A 585 -5.03 -4.92 13.03
N ALA A 586 -4.23 -4.04 13.65
CA ALA A 586 -3.06 -4.44 14.40
C ALA A 586 -3.37 -5.37 15.59
N THR A 587 -4.51 -5.17 16.27
CA THR A 587 -4.91 -6.02 17.40
C THR A 587 -5.20 -7.46 16.97
N VAL A 588 -5.81 -7.65 15.80
CA VAL A 588 -6.29 -8.96 15.31
C VAL A 588 -5.30 -9.66 14.38
N ASN A 589 -4.31 -8.94 13.85
CA ASN A 589 -3.41 -9.47 12.83
C ASN A 589 -2.64 -10.71 13.27
N GLY A 590 -2.43 -10.96 14.56
CA GLY A 590 -1.67 -12.11 15.06
C GLY A 590 -2.49 -13.39 15.18
N LEU A 591 -3.83 -13.28 15.13
CA LEU A 591 -4.73 -14.41 15.38
C LEU A 591 -4.55 -15.48 14.30
N LEU A 592 -4.39 -15.08 13.04
CA LEU A 592 -4.20 -16.03 11.95
C LEU A 592 -2.89 -16.81 12.09
N GLN A 593 -1.80 -16.11 12.43
CA GLN A 593 -0.49 -16.72 12.68
C GLN A 593 -0.59 -17.72 13.83
N SER A 594 -1.27 -17.36 14.92
CA SER A 594 -1.50 -18.28 16.03
C SER A 594 -2.30 -19.50 15.61
N ALA A 595 -3.41 -19.29 14.88
CA ALA A 595 -4.29 -20.34 14.42
C ALA A 595 -3.60 -21.35 13.49
N VAL A 596 -2.69 -20.89 12.63
CA VAL A 596 -2.01 -21.71 11.62
C VAL A 596 -0.71 -22.33 12.13
N THR A 597 0.12 -21.56 12.86
CA THR A 597 1.40 -22.06 13.38
C THR A 597 1.27 -22.87 14.67
N GLY A 598 0.16 -22.67 15.42
CA GLY A 598 -0.05 -23.26 16.74
C GLY A 598 0.71 -22.56 17.87
N LEU A 599 1.45 -21.48 17.58
CA LEU A 599 2.08 -20.64 18.60
C LEU A 599 1.00 -19.77 19.28
N PRO A 600 0.97 -19.69 20.63
CA PRO A 600 0.03 -18.82 21.32
C PRO A 600 0.41 -17.35 21.11
N LEU A 601 -0.61 -16.48 21.05
CA LEU A 601 -0.43 -15.05 21.26
C LEU A 601 -0.32 -14.76 22.76
N VAL A 602 0.57 -13.86 23.15
CA VAL A 602 0.55 -13.32 24.52
C VAL A 602 -0.51 -12.22 24.63
N ASP A 603 -1.16 -12.12 25.78
CA ASP A 603 -2.03 -11.00 26.14
C ASP A 603 -1.21 -9.73 26.42
N ALA A 604 -0.50 -9.27 25.40
CA ALA A 604 0.38 -8.12 25.43
C ALA A 604 0.63 -7.58 24.02
N ALA A 605 1.12 -6.35 23.94
CA ALA A 605 1.61 -5.73 22.72
C ALA A 605 2.88 -4.93 22.97
N CYS A 606 3.68 -4.63 21.94
CA CYS A 606 4.82 -3.72 22.14
C CYS A 606 4.36 -2.38 22.72
N ASN A 607 3.19 -1.87 22.28
CA ASN A 607 2.51 -0.74 22.90
C ASN A 607 0.98 -0.93 22.93
N GLY A 608 0.32 -0.46 24.00
CA GLY A 608 -1.14 -0.57 24.13
C GLY A 608 -1.95 0.48 23.35
N ARG A 609 -1.29 1.24 22.46
CA ARG A 609 -1.89 2.16 21.48
C ARG A 609 -1.02 2.23 20.23
N ALA A 610 -1.56 2.78 19.15
CA ALA A 610 -0.78 3.00 17.94
C ALA A 610 0.30 4.09 18.13
N HIS A 611 1.42 3.96 17.40
CA HIS A 611 2.59 4.83 17.57
C HIS A 611 3.17 5.35 16.24
N PRO A 612 3.66 6.59 16.21
CA PRO A 612 4.06 7.25 14.96
C PRO A 612 5.44 6.84 14.43
N THR A 613 6.29 6.22 15.25
CA THR A 613 7.67 5.88 14.85
C THR A 613 7.99 4.41 15.04
N GLY A 614 8.77 3.84 14.11
CA GLY A 614 9.25 2.46 14.19
C GLY A 614 9.99 2.14 15.50
N PRO A 615 10.90 3.01 15.98
CA PRO A 615 11.56 2.85 17.28
C PRO A 615 10.62 2.71 18.47
N MET A 616 9.49 3.41 18.50
CA MET A 616 8.53 3.25 19.62
C MET A 616 7.94 1.83 19.67
N GLY A 617 7.79 1.17 18.51
CA GLY A 617 7.32 -0.22 18.38
C GLY A 617 8.35 -1.31 18.68
N SER A 618 9.56 -0.96 19.14
CA SER A 618 10.66 -1.92 19.35
C SER A 618 10.65 -2.61 20.72
N ILE A 619 9.53 -2.58 21.46
CA ILE A 619 9.41 -3.10 22.84
C ILE A 619 10.49 -2.55 23.80
N GLY A 620 11.01 -1.34 23.54
CA GLY A 620 12.06 -0.72 24.36
C GLY A 620 13.49 -1.17 24.03
N LEU A 621 13.70 -1.85 22.91
CA LEU A 621 15.05 -2.18 22.41
C LEU A 621 15.76 -0.91 21.90
N SER A 622 17.04 -0.79 22.25
CA SER A 622 17.95 0.25 21.73
C SER A 622 18.07 0.16 20.20
N GLN A 623 18.33 1.29 19.53
CA GLN A 623 18.57 1.32 18.09
C GLN A 623 19.81 0.51 17.66
N ASP A 624 20.79 0.39 18.55
CA ASP A 624 22.02 -0.38 18.34
C ASP A 624 21.85 -1.86 18.75
N ALA A 625 20.66 -2.28 19.19
CA ALA A 625 20.41 -3.68 19.52
C ALA A 625 20.36 -4.51 18.23
N GLU A 626 21.08 -5.63 18.22
CA GLU A 626 20.95 -6.64 17.16
C GLU A 626 19.51 -7.17 17.12
N SER A 627 18.92 -7.17 15.93
CA SER A 627 17.57 -7.67 15.68
C SER A 627 17.54 -8.56 14.45
N VAL A 628 16.68 -9.57 14.51
CA VAL A 628 16.36 -10.44 13.38
C VAL A 628 14.91 -10.19 12.98
N GLN A 629 14.70 -9.88 11.69
CA GLN A 629 13.37 -9.55 11.16
C GLN A 629 13.14 -10.32 9.86
N ALA A 630 12.03 -11.03 9.78
CA ALA A 630 11.52 -11.59 8.53
C ALA A 630 10.44 -10.68 7.97
N ALA A 631 10.51 -10.37 6.67
CA ALA A 631 9.49 -9.62 5.96
C ALA A 631 9.04 -10.42 4.74
N VAL A 632 7.72 -10.52 4.56
CA VAL A 632 7.07 -11.22 3.47
C VAL A 632 5.99 -10.34 2.88
N GLY A 633 5.98 -10.23 1.57
CA GLY A 633 4.90 -9.57 0.86
C GLY A 633 4.97 -9.92 -0.61
N GLY A 634 3.88 -9.68 -1.32
CA GLY A 634 3.82 -9.89 -2.75
C GLY A 634 2.98 -8.82 -3.38
N VAL A 635 3.28 -8.53 -4.64
CA VAL A 635 2.46 -7.62 -5.43
C VAL A 635 1.14 -8.38 -5.74
N PRO A 636 -0.03 -7.91 -5.27
CA PRO A 636 -1.28 -8.66 -5.39
C PRO A 636 -1.58 -9.04 -6.84
N GLY A 637 -2.06 -10.26 -7.12
CA GLY A 637 -2.30 -10.68 -8.51
C GLY A 637 -1.05 -11.01 -9.33
N THR A 638 0.14 -10.98 -8.71
CA THR A 638 1.37 -11.56 -9.29
C THR A 638 1.75 -12.84 -8.54
N ALA A 639 2.55 -13.69 -9.17
CA ALA A 639 3.22 -14.80 -8.47
C ALA A 639 4.51 -14.34 -7.75
N ALA A 640 4.88 -13.06 -7.87
CA ALA A 640 6.09 -12.51 -7.29
C ALA A 640 5.89 -12.27 -5.80
N ARG A 641 6.66 -13.02 -5.00
CA ARG A 641 6.65 -12.94 -3.54
C ARG A 641 8.06 -12.60 -3.06
N LEU A 642 8.18 -11.52 -2.32
CA LEU A 642 9.38 -11.15 -1.59
C LEU A 642 9.35 -11.88 -0.24
N GLU A 643 10.39 -12.67 0.01
CA GLU A 643 10.67 -13.29 1.31
C GLU A 643 12.10 -12.88 1.70
N THR A 644 12.24 -12.14 2.79
CA THR A 644 13.56 -11.70 3.27
C THR A 644 13.70 -11.90 4.77
N VAL A 645 14.93 -12.19 5.21
CA VAL A 645 15.33 -12.22 6.61
C VAL A 645 16.54 -11.32 6.77
N VAL A 646 16.42 -10.35 7.67
CA VAL A 646 17.40 -9.30 7.92
C VAL A 646 17.96 -9.47 9.33
N GLU A 647 19.28 -9.50 9.43
CA GLU A 647 20.04 -9.52 10.68
C GLU A 647 20.94 -8.30 10.71
N ALA A 648 20.59 -7.31 11.53
CA ALA A 648 21.34 -6.08 11.69
C ALA A 648 20.92 -5.36 12.98
N GLU A 649 21.66 -4.30 13.32
CA GLU A 649 21.21 -3.28 14.26
C GLU A 649 19.78 -2.83 13.92
N LEU A 650 18.94 -2.69 14.94
CA LEU A 650 17.50 -2.45 14.83
C LEU A 650 17.15 -1.32 13.85
N GLY A 651 17.86 -0.19 13.89
CA GLY A 651 17.62 0.93 12.98
C GLY A 651 17.86 0.56 11.50
N THR A 652 18.90 -0.21 11.22
CA THR A 652 19.23 -0.72 9.88
C THR A 652 18.21 -1.77 9.45
N ALA A 653 17.88 -2.72 10.32
CA ALA A 653 16.91 -3.77 10.04
C ALA A 653 15.52 -3.19 9.72
N ALA A 654 15.06 -2.22 10.52
CA ALA A 654 13.78 -1.53 10.27
C ALA A 654 13.79 -0.76 8.95
N SER A 655 14.91 -0.14 8.58
CA SER A 655 15.06 0.55 7.29
C SER A 655 14.96 -0.42 6.11
N LEU A 656 15.63 -1.57 6.19
CA LEU A 656 15.58 -2.60 5.14
C LEU A 656 14.19 -3.22 4.98
N VAL A 657 13.48 -3.46 6.09
CA VAL A 657 12.09 -3.94 6.07
C VAL A 657 11.16 -2.92 5.40
N ARG A 658 11.38 -1.61 5.59
CA ARG A 658 10.60 -0.57 4.88
C ARG A 658 10.86 -0.58 3.37
N HIS A 659 12.12 -0.76 2.94
CA HIS A 659 12.42 -0.91 1.51
C HIS A 659 11.79 -2.18 0.93
N ALA A 660 11.77 -3.28 1.71
CA ALA A 660 11.06 -4.49 1.31
C ALA A 660 9.55 -4.25 1.15
N ALA A 661 8.95 -3.35 1.95
CA ALA A 661 7.56 -2.93 1.77
C ALA A 661 7.35 -2.18 0.44
N GLU A 662 8.28 -1.31 0.05
CA GLU A 662 8.25 -0.61 -1.24
C GLU A 662 8.35 -1.60 -2.41
N ASP A 663 9.29 -2.54 -2.33
CA ASP A 663 9.49 -3.58 -3.35
C ASP A 663 8.31 -4.56 -3.46
N ALA A 664 7.58 -4.78 -2.37
CA ALA A 664 6.42 -5.69 -2.32
C ALA A 664 5.09 -5.02 -2.67
N GLY A 665 5.09 -3.77 -3.14
CA GLY A 665 3.86 -3.07 -3.56
C GLY A 665 3.12 -2.32 -2.44
N GLY A 666 3.83 -1.94 -1.37
CA GLY A 666 3.38 -0.94 -0.39
C GLY A 666 3.19 -1.44 1.04
N LEU A 667 3.11 -2.75 1.28
CA LEU A 667 2.98 -3.34 2.62
C LEU A 667 3.62 -4.74 2.65
N VAL A 668 4.29 -5.07 3.74
CA VAL A 668 4.80 -6.43 4.04
C VAL A 668 4.30 -6.91 5.40
N ALA A 669 4.02 -8.19 5.51
CA ALA A 669 3.92 -8.89 6.79
C ALA A 669 5.31 -9.04 7.40
N VAL A 670 5.42 -8.84 8.71
CA VAL A 670 6.70 -8.85 9.42
C VAL A 670 6.59 -9.65 10.70
N ALA A 671 7.57 -10.55 10.91
CA ALA A 671 7.89 -11.13 12.21
C ALA A 671 9.27 -10.60 12.63
N ARG A 672 9.42 -10.11 13.86
CA ARG A 672 10.66 -9.42 14.28
C ARG A 672 10.92 -9.48 15.78
N ASN A 673 12.08 -8.95 16.17
CA ASN A 673 12.45 -8.65 17.55
C ASN A 673 12.29 -9.86 18.49
N PRO A 674 13.02 -10.98 18.23
CA PRO A 674 12.99 -12.12 19.14
C PRO A 674 13.52 -11.70 20.51
N VAL A 675 12.68 -11.79 21.53
CA VAL A 675 13.04 -11.45 22.92
C VAL A 675 12.59 -12.55 23.89
N PRO A 676 13.29 -12.77 25.01
CA PRO A 676 12.81 -13.67 26.06
C PRO A 676 11.46 -13.20 26.63
N ALA A 677 10.60 -14.13 27.03
CA ALA A 677 9.31 -13.82 27.66
C ALA A 677 9.46 -12.93 28.90
N SER A 678 10.52 -13.13 29.68
CA SER A 678 10.87 -12.24 30.80
C SER A 678 11.17 -10.79 30.41
N TYR A 679 11.74 -10.59 29.22
CA TYR A 679 11.93 -9.24 28.67
C TYR A 679 10.60 -8.66 28.21
N ALA A 680 9.77 -9.46 27.53
CA ALA A 680 8.43 -9.03 27.12
C ALA A 680 7.57 -8.64 28.32
N GLU A 681 7.54 -9.46 29.39
CA GLU A 681 6.80 -9.16 30.63
C GLU A 681 7.23 -7.82 31.27
N ALA A 682 8.52 -7.48 31.18
CA ALA A 682 9.06 -6.27 31.78
C ALA A 682 8.84 -5.00 30.93
N ASN A 683 8.70 -5.14 29.60
CA ASN A 683 8.77 -4.01 28.67
C ASN A 683 7.55 -3.85 27.75
N ALA A 684 6.72 -4.86 27.56
CA ALA A 684 5.49 -4.77 26.77
C ALA A 684 4.37 -4.04 27.54
N ALA A 685 3.35 -3.60 26.80
CA ALA A 685 2.04 -3.30 27.37
C ALA A 685 1.31 -4.61 27.64
N LEU A 686 0.99 -4.90 28.90
CA LEU A 686 0.29 -6.12 29.31
C LEU A 686 -1.23 -5.95 29.32
N ASP A 687 -1.96 -7.08 29.27
CA ASP A 687 -3.42 -7.18 29.38
C ASP A 687 -4.16 -6.38 28.29
N THR A 688 -3.57 -6.31 27.09
CA THR A 688 -4.05 -5.47 26.00
C THR A 688 -5.28 -6.03 25.30
N TYR A 689 -5.41 -7.36 25.17
CA TYR A 689 -6.59 -8.00 24.59
C TYR A 689 -7.78 -7.95 25.54
N ASP A 690 -7.57 -8.18 26.83
CA ASP A 690 -8.62 -8.01 27.86
C ASP A 690 -9.21 -6.59 27.83
N ARG A 691 -8.33 -5.60 27.66
CA ARG A 691 -8.76 -4.21 27.56
C ARG A 691 -9.49 -3.91 26.26
N ALA A 692 -8.99 -4.41 25.13
CA ALA A 692 -9.66 -4.27 23.84
C ALA A 692 -11.05 -4.91 23.89
N GLU A 693 -11.20 -6.11 24.46
CA GLU A 693 -12.50 -6.77 24.64
C GLU A 693 -13.44 -5.92 25.48
N ALA A 694 -12.97 -5.39 26.61
CA ALA A 694 -13.79 -4.56 27.50
C ALA A 694 -14.31 -3.29 26.79
N VAL A 695 -13.46 -2.64 25.99
CA VAL A 695 -13.82 -1.44 25.22
C VAL A 695 -14.77 -1.78 24.07
N GLY A 696 -14.49 -2.82 23.29
CA GLY A 696 -15.38 -3.24 22.19
C GLY A 696 -16.76 -3.66 22.67
N ARG A 697 -16.82 -4.44 23.75
CA ARG A 697 -18.08 -4.80 24.39
C ARG A 697 -18.83 -3.57 24.88
N ALA A 698 -18.13 -2.56 25.40
CA ALA A 698 -18.75 -1.30 25.82
C ALA A 698 -19.42 -0.56 24.64
N VAL A 699 -18.77 -0.52 23.47
CA VAL A 699 -19.36 0.04 22.24
C VAL A 699 -20.56 -0.79 21.78
N ARG A 700 -20.42 -2.11 21.71
CA ARG A 700 -21.47 -3.00 21.21
C ARG A 700 -22.74 -3.04 22.08
N LEU A 701 -22.58 -2.87 23.40
CA LEU A 701 -23.69 -2.85 24.36
C LEU A 701 -24.30 -1.46 24.55
N ALA A 702 -23.82 -0.44 23.83
CA ALA A 702 -24.33 0.91 23.92
C ALA A 702 -25.67 1.06 23.17
N ASP A 703 -26.53 1.94 23.67
CA ASP A 703 -27.81 2.24 23.04
C ASP A 703 -27.67 3.18 21.82
N ASP A 704 -26.72 4.11 21.88
CA ASP A 704 -26.38 5.06 20.82
C ASP A 704 -24.91 5.51 20.92
N GLY A 705 -24.44 6.34 19.98
CA GLY A 705 -23.06 6.78 19.94
C GLY A 705 -22.60 7.62 21.14
N ARG A 706 -23.52 8.31 21.83
CA ARG A 706 -23.19 9.04 23.05
C ARG A 706 -23.00 8.08 24.23
N ASP A 707 -23.92 7.12 24.40
CA ASP A 707 -23.79 6.06 25.40
C ASP A 707 -22.49 5.25 25.17
N ALA A 708 -22.13 4.99 23.92
CA ALA A 708 -20.86 4.34 23.58
C ALA A 708 -19.66 5.15 24.06
N ALA A 709 -19.63 6.46 23.80
CA ALA A 709 -18.55 7.33 24.24
C ALA A 709 -18.44 7.41 25.77
N ASP A 710 -19.55 7.52 26.49
CA ASP A 710 -19.58 7.57 27.95
C ASP A 710 -19.07 6.24 28.54
N ARG A 711 -19.49 5.08 28.01
CA ARG A 711 -19.01 3.76 28.48
C ARG A 711 -17.54 3.51 28.15
N VAL A 712 -17.09 3.93 26.97
CA VAL A 712 -15.67 3.83 26.59
C VAL A 712 -14.82 4.69 27.52
N ALA A 713 -15.25 5.91 27.83
CA ALA A 713 -14.59 6.77 28.81
C ALA A 713 -14.53 6.10 30.19
N ASP A 714 -15.62 5.51 30.67
CA ASP A 714 -15.66 4.79 31.95
C ASP A 714 -14.66 3.62 32.00
N VAL A 715 -14.62 2.79 30.94
CA VAL A 715 -13.70 1.64 30.85
C VAL A 715 -12.24 2.09 30.87
N LEU A 716 -11.94 3.22 30.21
CA LEU A 716 -10.58 3.74 30.10
C LEU A 716 -10.18 4.66 31.27
N GLY A 717 -11.11 4.96 32.19
CA GLY A 717 -10.92 5.98 33.22
C GLY A 717 -10.66 7.37 32.63
N GLY A 718 -11.28 7.67 31.48
CA GLY A 718 -11.19 8.93 30.76
C GLY A 718 -12.47 9.77 30.90
N GLU A 719 -12.65 10.68 29.96
CA GLU A 719 -13.86 11.50 29.83
C GLU A 719 -14.22 11.73 28.36
N VAL A 720 -15.51 11.95 28.10
CA VAL A 720 -15.97 12.50 26.82
C VAL A 720 -15.67 13.99 26.83
N SER A 721 -14.64 14.38 26.08
CA SER A 721 -14.13 15.75 26.09
C SER A 721 -15.05 16.71 25.33
N LEU A 722 -15.62 16.26 24.21
CA LEU A 722 -16.57 17.02 23.39
C LEU A 722 -17.43 16.10 22.52
N VAL A 723 -18.59 16.59 22.08
CA VAL A 723 -19.47 15.95 21.11
C VAL A 723 -20.04 17.01 20.19
N GLY A 724 -19.86 16.88 18.87
CA GLY A 724 -20.36 17.87 17.91
C GLY A 724 -19.97 17.57 16.46
N PRO A 725 -20.49 18.35 15.51
CA PRO A 725 -20.11 18.25 14.10
C PRO A 725 -18.69 18.79 13.88
N VAL A 726 -17.93 18.16 13.00
CA VAL A 726 -16.68 18.71 12.48
C VAL A 726 -17.00 19.98 11.68
N GLU A 727 -16.52 21.12 12.17
CA GLU A 727 -16.77 22.45 11.61
C GLU A 727 -15.82 22.77 10.46
N SER A 728 -14.56 22.37 10.59
CA SER A 728 -13.53 22.50 9.57
C SER A 728 -12.61 21.28 9.57
N PHE A 729 -12.10 20.93 8.40
CA PHE A 729 -11.13 19.83 8.24
C PHE A 729 -10.06 20.22 7.23
N ALA A 730 -8.81 20.29 7.68
CA ALA A 730 -7.64 20.44 6.83
C ALA A 730 -6.79 19.18 6.94
N LEU A 731 -6.31 18.67 5.80
CA LEU A 731 -5.40 17.54 5.73
C LEU A 731 -4.35 17.80 4.65
N GLU A 732 -3.08 17.73 5.03
CA GLU A 732 -1.94 17.85 4.14
C GLU A 732 -0.95 16.70 4.40
N THR A 733 -0.49 16.03 3.35
CA THR A 733 0.57 15.03 3.47
C THR A 733 1.92 15.70 3.24
N THR A 734 2.74 15.81 4.30
CA THR A 734 4.08 16.43 4.22
C THR A 734 5.13 15.47 4.76
N GLY A 735 6.13 15.16 3.93
CA GLY A 735 7.25 14.29 4.34
C GLY A 735 6.87 12.85 4.66
N GLY A 736 5.78 12.33 4.09
CA GLY A 736 5.28 10.97 4.36
C GLY A 736 4.42 10.85 5.63
N PHE A 737 3.93 11.98 6.14
CA PHE A 737 3.02 12.03 7.27
C PHE A 737 1.77 12.82 6.92
N ASP A 738 0.63 12.33 7.39
CA ASP A 738 -0.66 12.98 7.28
C ASP A 738 -0.85 13.94 8.44
N VAL A 739 -0.92 15.23 8.11
CA VAL A 739 -1.03 16.33 9.06
C VAL A 739 -2.40 16.93 8.90
N GLY A 740 -3.19 16.92 9.96
CA GLY A 740 -4.52 17.47 9.91
C GLY A 740 -4.90 18.29 11.12
N GLU A 741 -5.87 19.16 10.89
CA GLU A 741 -6.47 20.02 11.91
C GLU A 741 -7.99 19.95 11.76
N VAL A 742 -8.66 19.74 12.89
CA VAL A 742 -10.11 19.57 12.96
C VAL A 742 -10.65 20.49 14.04
N GLU A 743 -11.63 21.32 13.68
CA GLU A 743 -12.35 22.14 14.64
C GLU A 743 -13.69 21.50 14.98
N ILE A 744 -13.98 21.34 16.27
CA ILE A 744 -15.24 20.76 16.77
C ILE A 744 -15.68 21.55 18.00
N GLU A 745 -16.80 22.28 17.91
CA GLU A 745 -17.35 23.10 19.00
C GLU A 745 -16.29 24.07 19.59
N GLY A 746 -15.50 24.70 18.71
CA GLY A 746 -14.43 25.64 19.08
C GLY A 746 -13.18 25.02 19.73
N ARG A 747 -13.07 23.68 19.75
CA ARG A 747 -11.83 22.98 20.14
C ARG A 747 -11.07 22.52 18.91
N GLU A 748 -9.75 22.65 18.97
CA GLU A 748 -8.83 22.25 17.90
C GLU A 748 -8.26 20.87 18.22
N LEU A 749 -8.53 19.90 17.36
CA LEU A 749 -7.87 18.60 17.35
C LEU A 749 -6.84 18.62 16.20
N THR A 750 -5.57 18.80 16.55
CA THR A 750 -4.47 18.62 15.60
C THR A 750 -4.02 17.17 15.62
N PHE A 751 -3.72 16.59 14.45
CA PHE A 751 -3.12 15.27 14.36
C PHE A 751 -1.99 15.18 13.34
N TRP A 752 -1.07 14.25 13.58
CA TRP A 752 0.06 13.91 12.73
C TRP A 752 0.21 12.38 12.72
N ASN A 753 -0.36 11.71 11.73
CA ASN A 753 -0.70 10.29 11.79
C ASN A 753 -1.46 9.93 13.10
N GLU A 754 -0.92 9.02 13.93
CA GLU A 754 -1.51 8.57 15.20
C GLU A 754 -1.23 9.50 16.39
N TYR A 755 -0.46 10.57 16.16
CA TYR A 755 -0.20 11.59 17.15
C TYR A 755 -1.37 12.58 17.16
N MET A 756 -2.00 12.79 18.31
CA MET A 756 -3.08 13.76 18.47
C MET A 756 -2.77 14.75 19.59
N THR A 757 -3.20 15.99 19.41
CA THR A 757 -3.21 17.03 20.43
C THR A 757 -4.57 17.72 20.40
N LEU A 758 -5.21 17.82 21.56
CA LEU A 758 -6.48 18.52 21.75
C LEU A 758 -6.24 19.83 22.50
N GLU A 759 -6.59 20.95 21.90
CA GLU A 759 -6.41 22.30 22.44
C GLU A 759 -7.73 23.08 22.44
N LEU A 760 -7.86 24.02 23.38
CA LEU A 760 -8.97 24.97 23.47
C LEU A 760 -8.40 26.35 23.81
N ASP A 761 -8.66 27.36 22.98
CA ASP A 761 -8.16 28.72 23.17
C ASP A 761 -6.62 28.80 23.40
N GLY A 762 -5.87 27.88 22.78
CA GLY A 762 -4.41 27.77 22.94
C GLY A 762 -3.94 27.07 24.24
N GLU A 763 -4.86 26.59 25.08
CA GLU A 763 -4.56 25.71 26.21
C GLU A 763 -4.64 24.25 25.79
N ARG A 764 -3.59 23.48 26.09
CA ARG A 764 -3.54 22.05 25.78
C ARG A 764 -4.32 21.24 26.82
N LEU A 765 -5.38 20.58 26.37
CA LEU A 765 -6.24 19.73 27.19
C LEU A 765 -5.70 18.31 27.30
N ALA A 766 -5.21 17.76 26.19
CA ALA A 766 -4.61 16.43 26.13
C ALA A 766 -3.63 16.34 24.97
N THR A 767 -2.62 15.48 25.10
CA THR A 767 -1.75 15.14 23.99
C THR A 767 -1.16 13.76 24.17
N PHE A 768 -0.79 13.14 23.05
CA PHE A 768 -0.03 11.89 23.07
C PHE A 768 1.11 11.94 24.12
N PRO A 769 1.25 10.93 25.00
CA PRO A 769 0.71 9.57 24.90
C PRO A 769 -0.71 9.37 25.49
N ASP A 770 -1.39 10.41 25.97
CA ASP A 770 -2.80 10.31 26.35
C ASP A 770 -3.62 9.84 25.16
N LEU A 771 -4.52 8.88 25.38
CA LEU A 771 -5.38 8.39 24.32
C LEU A 771 -6.41 9.46 23.99
N ILE A 772 -6.41 9.89 22.74
CA ILE A 772 -7.44 10.74 22.15
C ILE A 772 -8.03 9.89 21.04
N THR A 773 -9.32 9.62 21.08
CA THR A 773 -10.00 8.79 20.10
C THR A 773 -11.34 9.38 19.73
N THR A 774 -11.69 9.27 18.46
CA THR A 774 -12.93 9.77 17.87
C THR A 774 -13.90 8.62 17.65
N LEU A 775 -15.12 8.77 18.15
CA LEU A 775 -16.25 7.88 17.88
C LEU A 775 -17.29 8.65 17.07
N ASP A 776 -17.99 7.95 16.19
CA ASP A 776 -19.13 8.49 15.47
C ASP A 776 -20.26 8.76 16.49
N ALA A 777 -20.74 10.00 16.57
CA ALA A 777 -21.67 10.40 17.63
C ALA A 777 -23.06 9.75 17.50
N GLU A 778 -23.40 9.22 16.33
CA GLU A 778 -24.67 8.51 16.10
C GLU A 778 -24.53 7.02 16.39
N THR A 779 -23.48 6.39 15.87
CA THR A 779 -23.32 4.93 15.89
C THR A 779 -22.41 4.39 17.00
N GLY A 780 -21.54 5.23 17.57
CA GLY A 780 -20.54 4.84 18.56
C GLY A 780 -19.32 4.12 17.99
N MET A 781 -19.31 3.87 16.68
CA MET A 781 -18.19 3.20 16.01
C MET A 781 -16.97 4.12 15.98
N PRO A 782 -15.75 3.57 16.17
CA PRO A 782 -14.53 4.35 16.06
C PRO A 782 -14.37 4.93 14.65
N VAL A 783 -13.93 6.18 14.60
CA VAL A 783 -13.63 6.94 13.38
C VAL A 783 -12.15 7.21 13.38
N SER A 784 -11.42 6.73 12.36
CA SER A 784 -9.99 7.01 12.21
C SER A 784 -9.75 8.45 11.76
N THR A 785 -8.51 8.93 11.88
CA THR A 785 -8.10 10.26 11.40
C THR A 785 -8.39 10.46 9.91
N ALA A 786 -8.22 9.40 9.11
CA ALA A 786 -8.50 9.40 7.68
C ALA A 786 -10.01 9.45 7.33
N GLU A 787 -10.89 9.18 8.29
CA GLU A 787 -12.35 9.15 8.10
C GLU A 787 -13.06 10.39 8.66
N LEU A 788 -12.31 11.31 9.26
CA LEU A 788 -12.81 12.61 9.68
C LEU A 788 -13.11 13.48 8.45
N ALA A 789 -14.24 14.16 8.47
CA ALA A 789 -14.68 15.01 7.38
C ALA A 789 -15.66 16.08 7.89
N GLU A 790 -15.68 17.25 7.25
CA GLU A 790 -16.63 18.33 7.57
C GLU A 790 -18.08 17.85 7.59
N GLY A 791 -18.80 18.27 8.63
CA GLY A 791 -20.21 17.92 8.85
C GLY A 791 -20.44 16.55 9.51
N ARG A 792 -19.42 15.71 9.69
CA ARG A 792 -19.55 14.47 10.45
C ARG A 792 -19.67 14.78 11.95
N SER A 793 -20.66 14.18 12.63
CA SER A 793 -20.81 14.32 14.07
C SER A 793 -19.96 13.29 14.81
N VAL A 794 -19.09 13.74 15.72
CA VAL A 794 -18.16 12.88 16.46
C VAL A 794 -18.17 13.18 17.96
N ALA A 795 -17.86 12.16 18.76
CA ALA A 795 -17.54 12.25 20.17
C ALA A 795 -16.05 11.98 20.37
N VAL A 796 -15.34 12.90 21.05
CA VAL A 796 -13.92 12.73 21.36
C VAL A 796 -13.78 12.24 22.79
N VAL A 797 -13.23 11.04 22.96
CA VAL A 797 -12.88 10.48 24.27
C VAL A 797 -11.40 10.70 24.53
N VAL A 798 -11.10 11.19 25.74
CA VAL A 798 -9.73 11.40 26.22
C VAL A 798 -9.49 10.54 27.44
N ALA A 799 -8.43 9.72 27.41
CA ALA A 799 -8.00 8.92 28.57
C ALA A 799 -6.52 9.18 28.90
N PRO A 800 -6.20 9.52 30.17
CA PRO A 800 -4.83 9.80 30.58
C PRO A 800 -3.91 8.59 30.37
N ALA A 801 -2.67 8.83 29.95
CA ALA A 801 -1.65 7.80 29.74
C ALA A 801 -1.39 6.94 30.99
N ALA A 802 -1.58 7.52 32.19
CA ALA A 802 -1.46 6.79 33.46
C ALA A 802 -2.50 5.67 33.64
N ASN A 803 -3.62 5.74 32.93
CA ASN A 803 -4.66 4.72 32.93
C ASN A 803 -4.45 3.70 31.81
N LEU A 804 -3.54 3.96 30.87
CA LEU A 804 -3.22 3.09 29.74
C LEU A 804 -2.12 2.07 30.08
N SER A 805 -2.14 0.92 29.41
CA SER A 805 -1.02 -0.02 29.41
C SER A 805 -0.09 0.40 28.28
N LEU A 806 1.06 0.98 28.59
CA LEU A 806 2.04 1.45 27.59
C LEU A 806 3.35 0.69 27.73
N GLY A 807 3.98 0.38 26.60
CA GLY A 807 5.27 -0.30 26.57
C GLY A 807 6.43 0.62 26.93
N ALA A 808 7.59 0.03 27.20
CA ALA A 808 8.81 0.73 27.56
C ALA A 808 9.30 1.70 26.46
N GLY A 809 8.97 1.44 25.20
CA GLY A 809 9.25 2.35 24.08
C GLY A 809 8.62 3.74 24.24
N MET A 810 7.54 3.87 25.00
CA MET A 810 6.88 5.15 25.27
C MET A 810 7.51 5.93 26.43
N ALA A 811 8.46 5.32 27.15
CA ALA A 811 9.10 5.92 28.32
C ALA A 811 10.44 6.61 28.00
N ASP A 812 10.96 6.46 26.77
CA ASP A 812 12.21 7.09 26.34
C ASP A 812 11.95 8.47 25.74
N PRO A 813 12.39 9.57 26.39
CA PRO A 813 12.23 10.92 25.86
C PRO A 813 12.86 11.14 24.49
N ALA A 814 13.97 10.45 24.18
CA ALA A 814 14.68 10.64 22.91
C ALA A 814 13.82 10.22 21.70
N LEU A 815 12.91 9.26 21.89
CA LEU A 815 12.03 8.80 20.82
C LEU A 815 10.95 9.84 20.45
N PHE A 816 10.72 10.84 21.30
CA PHE A 816 9.80 11.95 21.03
C PHE A 816 10.46 13.10 20.26
N ASP A 817 11.79 13.12 20.08
CA ASP A 817 12.49 14.20 19.38
C ASP A 817 12.03 14.37 17.91
N PRO A 818 11.93 13.30 17.11
CA PRO A 818 11.41 13.42 15.74
C PRO A 818 9.96 13.89 15.71
N VAL A 819 9.18 13.50 16.73
CA VAL A 819 7.76 13.86 16.86
C VAL A 819 7.61 15.36 17.18
N GLU A 820 8.38 15.88 18.16
CA GLU A 820 8.38 17.32 18.47
C GLU A 820 8.81 18.18 17.29
N GLN A 821 9.82 17.73 16.54
CA GLN A 821 10.29 18.41 15.35
C GLN A 821 9.23 18.45 14.25
N ALA A 822 8.49 17.36 14.07
CA ALA A 822 7.43 17.26 13.08
C ALA A 822 6.20 18.10 13.45
N VAL A 823 5.72 17.99 14.69
CA VAL A 823 4.51 18.67 15.17
C VAL A 823 4.76 20.17 15.43
N GLY A 824 6.02 20.58 15.66
CA GLY A 824 6.35 21.95 16.02
C GLY A 824 5.83 22.37 17.41
N LYS A 825 5.35 21.41 18.21
CA LYS A 825 4.81 21.61 19.56
C LYS A 825 5.69 20.87 20.58
N ALA A 826 5.83 21.44 21.79
CA ALA A 826 6.59 20.81 22.87
C ALA A 826 5.78 19.63 23.47
N VAL A 827 6.18 18.40 23.16
CA VAL A 827 5.51 17.16 23.56
C VAL A 827 6.15 16.62 24.83
N LYS A 828 7.48 16.47 24.86
CA LYS A 828 8.24 15.93 25.99
C LYS A 828 7.96 16.67 27.29
N SER A 829 7.78 18.00 27.23
CA SER A 829 7.47 18.78 28.42
C SER A 829 6.11 18.45 29.02
N HIS A 830 5.17 17.90 28.26
CA HIS A 830 3.87 17.45 28.74
C HIS A 830 3.89 15.98 29.18
N VAL A 831 4.73 15.16 28.53
CA VAL A 831 4.84 13.73 28.86
C VAL A 831 5.69 13.48 30.10
N PHE A 832 6.78 14.23 30.28
CA PHE A 832 7.81 13.94 31.29
C PHE A 832 7.88 14.94 32.45
N ASN A 833 7.22 16.10 32.33
CA ASN A 833 7.15 17.11 33.41
C ASN A 833 5.71 17.31 33.86
#